data_AF-A0A6B9ZKB4-F1
#
_entry.id   AF-A0A6B9ZKB4-F1
#
_cell.length_a   1.000
_cell.length_b   1.000
_cell.length_c   1.000
_cell.angle_alpha   90.00
_cell.angle_beta   90.00
_cell.angle_gamma   90.00
#
_symmetry.space_group_name_H-M   'P 1'
#
loop_
_entity.id
_entity.type
_entity.pdbx_description
1 polymer ?
#
loop_
_entity_poly.entity_id
_entity_poly.type
_entity_poly.pdbx_seq_one_letter_code
_entity_poly.pdbx_strand_id
1 'polypeptide(L)'
;MRHISLLLLSFLCCTHLFAQHQTAPPKPIDSATLSKIISQQVKDTSGKSTIRLSDTSVAIIITRLETYTLMLNQVMSTLRRGLDTVEISESIPLIDSAMRVVKQDMTAIGSTNNVHDLYTNRVLLVQLERKLDSWQDVLFKFHDRLVNVTDTLQLLRKDTSMRNIPAEDELRDIYVGQMAALIQKWRQVDSANKVNLLHLGLLQNKVAKRYIDVTNLLEDMDYQLTRFSQRMFNKDFSYLWEPPLPGKKGPSFIEVFDRSMRKNIRILRVFFAVDGPIYLLFLMGAGLFLWWVKFNAKKIKRKHEEREAETILQHARYLYRYPVASAILLAATVSFLISIQYPIFYSGICWIITAVTTTIIIRNNIPPNLLKRWLLLVLLLLLYCVNNLLIQVTFFEQWGIFIGGILSIILGLYLLRTLRETTLPLPKYSRSAIWIFIILSGLSVLLVAMARVAAAKIMGAASVVSITMALGIVLMVEILMEAIYIQVEAKKDSSTFISMIDYQNIKSRLKTIFYIAASIGWLALLARNLYMYDGLYEIISNMLVAERKIGNFTFTFSSVIIFLLIIWLSSVVTQIISYLLGYTGQSSQPQKKLGSAMLLIRLAILGAGTLLAFAASGIPMDKLAIVIGALGVGIGFGLQNIVNNLVSGVILAFEKPIEVGDVIELGTRSGVVKEIGIRSSKISAGDGSEVIVPNGDLIAQQLVNWTLTSRTRRVDIIVSVTYGTDLKKALTLIKDYLINLEDILKSPEPVVLLQNFRDTGIDIQVMFWISDLGKAGVMKSEVLTDIYVKLQEAGISIAHPRPQQLQINMEPGDWKQPTAPTPAAPADPIAAVTPTPAAPDAPREGQSTAPPAE
;
A
#
# COMPACT_ATOMS: atom_id res chain seq x y z
N MET A 1 20.39 27.70 -27.12
CA MET A 1 19.34 26.85 -26.49
C MET A 1 17.91 27.32 -26.83
N ARG A 2 17.58 27.58 -28.10
CA ARG A 2 16.19 27.87 -28.53
C ARG A 2 15.72 27.07 -29.77
N HIS A 3 16.63 26.39 -30.47
CA HIS A 3 16.29 25.56 -31.66
C HIS A 3 16.11 24.06 -31.37
N ILE A 4 16.41 23.59 -30.15
CA ILE A 4 16.23 22.17 -29.77
C ILE A 4 14.82 21.91 -29.20
N SER A 5 14.17 22.94 -28.64
CA SER A 5 12.81 22.85 -28.09
C SER A 5 11.73 22.77 -29.18
N LEU A 6 12.00 23.33 -30.37
CA LEU A 6 11.08 23.35 -31.51
C LEU A 6 11.13 22.05 -32.34
N LEU A 7 12.27 21.36 -32.34
CA LEU A 7 12.45 20.05 -33.00
C LEU A 7 11.83 18.89 -32.20
N LEU A 8 11.70 19.05 -30.88
CA LEU A 8 11.05 18.07 -30.00
C LEU A 8 9.52 18.22 -29.99
N LEU A 9 8.99 19.40 -30.32
CA LEU A 9 7.54 19.60 -30.49
C LEU A 9 7.03 19.17 -31.88
N SER A 10 7.88 19.23 -32.92
CA SER A 10 7.52 18.77 -34.27
C SER A 10 7.51 17.23 -34.42
N PHE A 11 8.12 16.49 -33.48
CA PHE A 11 8.06 15.03 -33.45
C PHE A 11 6.85 14.49 -32.67
N LEU A 12 6.16 15.35 -31.90
CA LEU A 12 5.00 15.02 -31.07
C LEU A 12 3.65 15.36 -31.73
N CYS A 13 3.64 15.94 -32.93
CA CYS A 13 2.42 16.36 -33.65
C CYS A 13 2.21 15.69 -35.02
N CYS A 14 3.00 14.68 -35.37
CA CYS A 14 2.87 13.95 -36.65
C CYS A 14 2.39 12.50 -36.47
N THR A 15 1.39 12.29 -35.61
CA THR A 15 0.62 11.04 -35.62
C THR A 15 -0.86 11.36 -35.78
N HIS A 16 -1.47 10.67 -36.75
CA HIS A 16 -2.89 10.63 -37.09
C HIS A 16 -3.47 11.81 -37.87
N LEU A 17 -3.23 11.79 -39.18
CA LEU A 17 -4.25 12.14 -40.16
C LEU A 17 -3.92 11.44 -41.48
N PHE A 18 -4.45 10.22 -41.65
CA PHE A 18 -4.48 9.58 -42.96
C PHE A 18 -5.86 9.03 -43.27
N ALA A 19 -6.36 9.48 -44.42
CA ALA A 19 -7.70 9.29 -44.91
C ALA A 19 -7.97 7.83 -45.28
N GLN A 20 -9.16 7.37 -44.89
CA GLN A 20 -9.69 6.05 -45.16
C GLN A 20 -10.08 5.93 -46.64
N HIS A 21 -9.54 4.94 -47.35
CA HIS A 21 -10.02 4.60 -48.69
C HIS A 21 -11.37 3.87 -48.57
N GLN A 22 -12.44 4.56 -48.93
CA GLN A 22 -13.78 4.00 -49.02
C GLN A 22 -13.86 3.04 -50.22
N THR A 23 -14.04 1.75 -49.97
CA THR A 23 -14.51 0.82 -51.00
C THR A 23 -16.00 1.08 -51.27
N ALA A 24 -16.36 1.16 -52.55
CA ALA A 24 -17.70 1.50 -53.00
C ALA A 24 -18.77 0.52 -52.46
N PRO A 25 -19.97 0.99 -52.08
CA PRO A 25 -21.03 0.12 -51.59
C PRO A 25 -21.53 -0.83 -52.69
N PRO A 26 -21.94 -2.07 -52.35
CA PRO A 26 -22.55 -2.97 -53.33
C PRO A 26 -23.89 -2.38 -53.82
N LYS A 27 -24.18 -2.57 -55.11
CA LYS A 27 -25.42 -2.08 -55.75
C LYS A 27 -26.66 -2.55 -54.97
N PRO A 28 -27.64 -1.66 -54.70
CA PRO A 28 -28.87 -2.03 -54.03
C PRO A 28 -29.65 -3.02 -54.90
N ILE A 29 -30.08 -4.13 -54.30
CA ILE A 29 -31.06 -5.03 -54.92
C ILE A 29 -32.39 -4.29 -54.90
N ASP A 30 -33.05 -4.22 -56.06
CA ASP A 30 -34.30 -3.50 -56.25
C ASP A 30 -35.38 -4.00 -55.28
N SER A 31 -35.96 -3.08 -54.53
CA SER A 31 -36.96 -3.32 -53.47
C SER A 31 -38.16 -4.14 -53.95
N ALA A 32 -38.55 -3.96 -55.22
CA ALA A 32 -39.60 -4.73 -55.87
C ALA A 32 -39.27 -6.23 -55.97
N THR A 33 -38.00 -6.56 -56.25
CA THR A 33 -37.52 -7.94 -56.38
C THR A 33 -37.46 -8.64 -55.02
N LEU A 34 -37.07 -7.89 -53.98
CA LEU A 34 -37.03 -8.39 -52.61
C LEU A 34 -38.44 -8.65 -52.08
N SER A 35 -39.40 -7.75 -52.36
CA SER A 35 -40.81 -7.92 -51.99
C SER A 35 -41.42 -9.17 -52.62
N LYS A 36 -41.08 -9.47 -53.88
CA LYS A 36 -41.55 -10.66 -54.60
C LYS A 36 -41.01 -11.94 -53.97
N ILE A 37 -39.71 -12.02 -53.71
CA ILE A 37 -39.06 -13.18 -53.09
C ILE A 37 -39.62 -13.44 -51.69
N ILE A 38 -39.84 -12.38 -50.91
CA ILE A 38 -40.41 -12.47 -49.55
C ILE A 38 -41.88 -12.88 -49.60
N SER A 39 -42.69 -12.30 -50.50
CA SER A 39 -44.09 -12.69 -50.68
C SER A 39 -44.24 -14.16 -51.10
N GLN A 40 -43.27 -14.69 -51.84
CA GLN A 40 -43.25 -16.07 -52.28
C GLN A 40 -42.83 -17.02 -51.16
N GLN A 41 -41.84 -16.66 -50.32
CA GLN A 41 -41.51 -17.42 -49.10
C GLN A 41 -42.62 -17.37 -48.03
N VAL A 42 -43.34 -16.26 -47.93
CA VAL A 42 -44.51 -16.13 -47.04
C VAL A 42 -45.65 -17.01 -47.53
N LYS A 43 -45.87 -17.13 -48.85
CA LYS A 43 -46.81 -18.10 -49.44
C LYS A 43 -46.43 -19.56 -49.17
N ASP A 44 -45.15 -19.90 -49.24
CA ASP A 44 -44.69 -21.27 -48.94
C ASP A 44 -44.76 -21.61 -47.44
N THR A 45 -44.87 -20.61 -46.56
CA THR A 45 -44.98 -20.79 -45.10
C THR A 45 -46.42 -20.62 -44.59
N SER A 46 -47.37 -20.16 -45.43
CA SER A 46 -48.73 -19.79 -45.02
C SER A 46 -49.63 -20.97 -44.61
N GLY A 47 -49.10 -22.20 -44.59
CA GLY A 47 -49.81 -23.40 -44.15
C GLY A 47 -49.93 -23.56 -42.63
N LYS A 48 -49.21 -22.78 -41.80
CA LYS A 48 -49.32 -22.89 -40.33
C LYS A 48 -49.26 -21.54 -39.60
N SER A 49 -50.38 -21.23 -38.93
CA SER A 49 -50.61 -20.30 -37.81
C SER A 49 -50.45 -18.79 -38.04
N THR A 50 -51.49 -18.13 -38.57
CA THR A 50 -51.84 -16.77 -38.17
C THR A 50 -52.45 -16.83 -36.77
N ILE A 51 -51.78 -16.21 -35.77
CA ILE A 51 -52.26 -16.20 -34.38
C ILE A 51 -52.86 -14.82 -34.11
N ARG A 52 -54.11 -14.76 -33.61
CA ARG A 52 -54.66 -13.53 -33.02
C ARG A 52 -53.90 -13.26 -31.72
N LEU A 53 -52.84 -12.48 -31.82
CA LEU A 53 -52.02 -12.03 -30.68
C LEU A 53 -52.76 -10.88 -29.98
N SER A 54 -52.71 -10.83 -28.64
CA SER A 54 -53.20 -9.67 -27.90
C SER A 54 -52.35 -8.42 -28.20
N ASP A 55 -52.91 -7.22 -28.06
CA ASP A 55 -52.20 -5.94 -28.26
C ASP A 55 -50.88 -5.86 -27.47
N THR A 56 -50.86 -6.44 -26.27
CA THR A 56 -49.67 -6.59 -25.42
C THR A 56 -48.59 -7.48 -26.05
N SER A 57 -48.97 -8.55 -26.74
CA SER A 57 -48.05 -9.49 -27.38
C SER A 57 -47.41 -8.87 -28.64
N VAL A 58 -48.14 -8.03 -29.38
CA VAL A 58 -47.62 -7.32 -30.56
C VAL A 58 -46.61 -6.24 -30.15
N ALA A 59 -46.89 -5.47 -29.09
CA ALA A 59 -45.96 -4.49 -28.56
C ALA A 59 -44.63 -5.13 -28.10
N ILE A 60 -44.68 -6.32 -27.50
CA ILE A 60 -43.48 -7.08 -27.07
C ILE A 60 -42.63 -7.51 -28.29
N ILE A 61 -43.26 -7.95 -29.37
CA ILE A 61 -42.59 -8.37 -30.59
C ILE A 61 -41.91 -7.18 -31.29
N ILE A 62 -42.58 -6.02 -31.37
CA ILE A 62 -42.01 -4.79 -31.95
C ILE A 62 -40.83 -4.28 -31.13
N THR A 63 -40.96 -4.23 -29.80
CA THR A 63 -39.87 -3.83 -28.88
C THR A 63 -38.66 -4.76 -29.05
N ARG A 64 -38.89 -6.06 -29.27
CA ARG A 64 -37.84 -7.05 -29.49
C ARG A 64 -37.15 -6.86 -30.85
N LEU A 65 -37.91 -6.58 -31.92
CA LEU A 65 -37.38 -6.21 -33.24
C LEU A 65 -36.47 -4.99 -33.16
N GLU A 66 -36.88 -3.95 -32.43
CA GLU A 66 -36.10 -2.74 -32.22
C GLU A 66 -34.81 -3.06 -31.44
N THR A 67 -34.92 -3.82 -30.36
CA THR A 67 -33.77 -4.26 -29.56
C THR A 67 -32.74 -5.01 -30.40
N TYR A 68 -33.18 -5.97 -31.22
CA TYR A 68 -32.28 -6.70 -32.12
C TYR A 68 -31.68 -5.83 -33.21
N THR A 69 -32.45 -4.89 -33.74
CA THR A 69 -31.97 -3.93 -34.73
C THR A 69 -30.88 -3.03 -34.16
N LEU A 70 -31.06 -2.52 -32.93
CA LEU A 70 -30.06 -1.72 -32.21
C LEU A 70 -28.82 -2.55 -31.90
N MET A 71 -28.99 -3.79 -31.44
CA MET A 71 -27.90 -4.71 -31.18
C MET A 71 -27.06 -4.95 -32.45
N LEU A 72 -27.70 -5.26 -33.59
CA LEU A 72 -27.01 -5.45 -34.86
C LEU A 72 -26.31 -4.18 -35.35
N ASN A 73 -26.90 -3.00 -35.13
CA ASN A 73 -26.23 -1.73 -35.45
C ASN A 73 -24.95 -1.54 -34.62
N GLN A 74 -25.01 -1.85 -33.33
CA GLN A 74 -23.86 -1.76 -32.43
C GLN A 74 -22.75 -2.75 -32.83
N VAL A 75 -23.13 -3.99 -33.15
CA VAL A 75 -22.20 -5.00 -33.67
C VAL A 75 -21.60 -4.54 -35.00
N MET A 76 -22.42 -4.05 -35.94
CA MET A 76 -21.94 -3.57 -37.24
C MET A 76 -20.99 -2.39 -37.10
N SER A 77 -21.28 -1.44 -36.21
CA SER A 77 -20.38 -0.33 -35.89
C SER A 77 -19.03 -0.83 -35.38
N THR A 78 -19.05 -1.85 -34.53
CA THR A 78 -17.82 -2.48 -34.01
C THR A 78 -17.04 -3.18 -35.12
N LEU A 79 -17.71 -3.94 -36.00
CA LEU A 79 -17.07 -4.60 -37.14
C LEU A 79 -16.52 -3.61 -38.18
N ARG A 80 -17.19 -2.46 -38.39
CA ARG A 80 -16.77 -1.41 -39.34
C ARG A 80 -15.59 -0.59 -38.85
N ARG A 81 -15.49 -0.33 -37.55
CA ARG A 81 -14.30 0.29 -36.96
C ARG A 81 -13.06 -0.59 -37.16
N GLY A 82 -13.26 -1.87 -37.42
CA GLY A 82 -12.20 -2.81 -37.78
C GLY A 82 -11.32 -3.18 -36.59
N LEU A 83 -10.49 -4.19 -36.83
CA LEU A 83 -9.42 -4.56 -35.92
C LEU A 83 -8.23 -3.64 -36.22
N ASP A 84 -7.63 -3.03 -35.20
CA ASP A 84 -6.34 -2.33 -35.40
C ASP A 84 -5.21 -3.36 -35.54
N THR A 85 -5.18 -4.02 -36.70
CA THR A 85 -4.19 -5.03 -37.07
C THR A 85 -3.08 -4.45 -37.93
N VAL A 86 -3.10 -3.13 -38.17
CA VAL A 86 -2.15 -2.44 -39.04
C VAL A 86 -0.74 -2.56 -38.45
N GLU A 87 -0.58 -2.29 -37.15
CA GLU A 87 0.70 -2.44 -36.44
C GLU A 87 1.28 -3.86 -36.61
N ILE A 88 0.44 -4.89 -36.42
CA ILE A 88 0.86 -6.30 -36.52
C ILE A 88 1.30 -6.62 -37.95
N SER A 89 0.48 -6.25 -38.94
CA SER A 89 0.77 -6.56 -40.34
C SER A 89 2.02 -5.84 -40.86
N GLU A 90 2.22 -4.58 -40.49
CA GLU A 90 3.38 -3.78 -40.91
C GLU A 90 4.67 -4.18 -40.21
N SER A 91 4.59 -4.76 -39.02
CA SER A 91 5.76 -5.15 -38.22
C SER A 91 6.28 -6.56 -38.54
N ILE A 92 5.50 -7.43 -39.19
CA ILE A 92 5.92 -8.79 -39.59
C ILE A 92 7.21 -8.81 -40.43
N PRO A 93 7.41 -7.95 -41.46
CA PRO A 93 8.64 -7.91 -42.23
C PRO A 93 9.90 -7.63 -41.39
N LEU A 94 9.78 -6.87 -40.30
CA LEU A 94 10.88 -6.60 -39.37
C LEU A 94 11.28 -7.89 -38.63
N ILE A 95 10.30 -8.69 -38.19
CA ILE A 95 10.52 -10.00 -37.57
C ILE A 95 11.20 -10.95 -38.56
N ASP A 96 10.67 -11.05 -39.78
CA ASP A 96 11.25 -11.90 -40.83
C ASP A 96 12.70 -11.45 -41.18
N SER A 97 13.00 -10.14 -41.13
CA SER A 97 14.37 -9.64 -41.28
C SER A 97 15.28 -10.00 -40.11
N ALA A 98 14.79 -9.91 -38.87
CA ALA A 98 15.55 -10.22 -37.67
C ALA A 98 15.88 -11.72 -37.58
N MET A 99 14.90 -12.58 -37.86
CA MET A 99 15.10 -14.03 -37.94
C MET A 99 16.09 -14.43 -39.03
N ARG A 100 16.06 -13.76 -40.20
CA ARG A 100 17.03 -14.02 -41.28
C ARG A 100 18.47 -13.75 -40.87
N VAL A 101 18.71 -12.71 -40.05
CA VAL A 101 20.05 -12.43 -39.51
C VAL A 101 20.54 -13.60 -38.66
N VAL A 102 19.71 -14.08 -37.74
CA VAL A 102 20.05 -15.22 -36.88
C VAL A 102 20.26 -16.51 -37.70
N LYS A 103 19.35 -16.82 -38.64
CA LYS A 103 19.46 -18.01 -39.50
C LYS A 103 20.73 -17.99 -40.34
N GLN A 104 21.10 -16.85 -40.93
CA GLN A 104 22.32 -16.72 -41.73
C GLN A 104 23.58 -17.03 -40.89
N ASP A 105 23.63 -16.55 -39.65
CA ASP A 105 24.76 -16.79 -38.75
C ASP A 105 24.86 -18.24 -38.27
N MET A 106 23.72 -18.94 -38.14
CA MET A 106 23.70 -20.39 -37.83
C MET A 106 24.18 -21.24 -39.02
N THR A 107 23.81 -20.85 -40.24
CA THR A 107 24.19 -21.58 -41.47
C THR A 107 25.62 -21.32 -41.96
N ALA A 108 26.34 -20.39 -41.33
CA ALA A 108 27.78 -20.18 -41.56
C ALA A 108 28.58 -21.34 -40.92
N ILE A 109 28.45 -22.53 -41.51
CA ILE A 109 29.05 -23.80 -41.11
C ILE A 109 30.59 -23.65 -41.21
N GLY A 110 31.24 -23.38 -40.07
CA GLY A 110 32.70 -23.45 -39.95
C GLY A 110 33.42 -22.33 -39.19
N SER A 111 32.73 -21.30 -38.67
CA SER A 111 33.35 -20.32 -37.77
C SER A 111 33.19 -20.71 -36.30
N THR A 112 34.24 -20.51 -35.49
CA THR A 112 34.15 -20.51 -34.03
C THR A 112 33.31 -19.32 -33.59
N ASN A 113 31.99 -19.52 -33.51
CA ASN A 113 31.05 -18.46 -33.15
C ASN A 113 31.36 -17.95 -31.74
N ASN A 114 31.44 -16.63 -31.58
CA ASN A 114 31.65 -16.01 -30.27
C ASN A 114 30.39 -16.19 -29.41
N VAL A 115 30.56 -16.52 -28.14
CA VAL A 115 29.50 -16.64 -27.12
C VAL A 115 28.65 -15.39 -27.02
N HIS A 116 29.28 -14.22 -27.10
CA HIS A 116 28.59 -12.93 -27.03
C HIS A 116 27.63 -12.77 -28.21
N ASP A 117 27.98 -13.34 -29.36
CA ASP A 117 27.13 -13.36 -30.54
C ASP A 117 25.94 -14.30 -30.36
N LEU A 118 26.18 -15.52 -29.86
CA LEU A 118 25.13 -16.49 -29.52
C LEU A 118 24.13 -15.90 -28.50
N TYR A 119 24.63 -15.26 -27.45
CA TYR A 119 23.81 -14.60 -26.46
C TYR A 119 23.04 -13.41 -27.06
N THR A 120 23.66 -12.61 -27.92
CA THR A 120 22.99 -11.49 -28.57
C THR A 120 21.86 -11.97 -29.51
N ASN A 121 22.09 -13.07 -30.24
CA ASN A 121 21.05 -13.71 -31.05
C ASN A 121 19.91 -14.26 -30.17
N ARG A 122 20.24 -14.94 -29.07
CA ARG A 122 19.26 -15.41 -28.09
C ARG A 122 18.39 -14.27 -27.56
N VAL A 123 19.00 -13.17 -27.09
CA VAL A 123 18.25 -12.03 -26.55
C VAL A 123 17.29 -11.45 -27.59
N LEU A 124 17.75 -11.33 -28.84
CA LEU A 124 16.88 -10.90 -29.94
C LEU A 124 15.70 -11.86 -30.13
N LEU A 125 15.93 -13.18 -30.15
CA LEU A 125 14.86 -14.17 -30.30
C LEU A 125 13.86 -14.12 -29.14
N VAL A 126 14.32 -14.01 -27.90
CA VAL A 126 13.46 -13.88 -26.71
C VAL A 126 12.57 -12.63 -26.79
N GLN A 127 13.07 -11.53 -27.39
CA GLN A 127 12.28 -10.33 -27.61
C GLN A 127 11.24 -10.50 -28.71
N LEU A 128 11.62 -11.15 -29.82
CA LEU A 128 10.69 -11.47 -30.90
C LEU A 128 9.59 -12.41 -30.41
N GLU A 129 9.94 -13.43 -29.63
CA GLU A 129 9.00 -14.37 -29.01
C GLU A 129 8.00 -13.64 -28.13
N ARG A 130 8.45 -12.80 -27.19
CA ARG A 130 7.58 -11.99 -26.33
C ARG A 130 6.63 -11.08 -27.12
N LYS A 131 7.09 -10.45 -28.20
CA LYS A 131 6.24 -9.59 -29.06
C LYS A 131 5.22 -10.42 -29.84
N LEU A 132 5.62 -11.58 -30.36
CA LEU A 132 4.73 -12.50 -31.09
C LEU A 132 3.66 -13.10 -30.16
N ASP A 133 4.03 -13.52 -28.95
CA ASP A 133 3.11 -13.99 -27.90
C ASP A 133 2.08 -12.91 -27.53
N SER A 134 2.54 -11.68 -27.30
CA SER A 134 1.65 -10.55 -27.05
C SER A 134 0.67 -10.31 -28.21
N TRP A 135 1.11 -10.45 -29.46
CA TRP A 135 0.21 -10.37 -30.61
C TRP A 135 -0.74 -11.55 -30.69
N GLN A 136 -0.33 -12.77 -30.35
CA GLN A 136 -1.22 -13.93 -30.28
C GLN A 136 -2.35 -13.71 -29.28
N ASP A 137 -2.05 -13.22 -28.08
CA ASP A 137 -3.06 -12.90 -27.05
C ASP A 137 -4.05 -11.83 -27.54
N VAL A 138 -3.55 -10.76 -28.18
CA VAL A 138 -4.40 -9.72 -28.79
C VAL A 138 -5.31 -10.30 -29.87
N LEU A 139 -4.75 -11.10 -30.79
CA LEU A 139 -5.51 -11.73 -31.87
C LEU A 139 -6.54 -12.74 -31.33
N PHE A 140 -6.21 -13.48 -30.27
CA PHE A 140 -7.13 -14.42 -29.62
C PHE A 140 -8.32 -13.70 -28.98
N LYS A 141 -8.08 -12.60 -28.24
CA LYS A 141 -9.15 -11.76 -27.69
C LYS A 141 -10.08 -11.21 -28.76
N PHE A 142 -9.55 -10.87 -29.94
CA PHE A 142 -10.37 -10.46 -31.07
C PHE A 142 -11.13 -11.62 -31.70
N HIS A 143 -10.53 -12.81 -31.78
CA HIS A 143 -11.19 -14.01 -32.26
C HIS A 143 -12.43 -14.31 -31.41
N ASP A 144 -12.27 -14.34 -30.09
CA ASP A 144 -13.38 -14.58 -29.15
C ASP A 144 -14.51 -13.56 -29.31
N ARG A 145 -14.19 -12.29 -29.56
CA ARG A 145 -15.20 -11.25 -29.84
C ARG A 145 -15.99 -11.55 -31.11
N LEU A 146 -15.33 -11.96 -32.19
CA LEU A 146 -15.98 -12.29 -33.46
C LEU A 146 -16.78 -13.61 -33.39
N VAL A 147 -16.31 -14.58 -32.59
CA VAL A 147 -17.06 -15.81 -32.29
C VAL A 147 -18.32 -15.48 -31.48
N ASN A 148 -18.22 -14.63 -30.45
CA ASN A 148 -19.38 -14.16 -29.68
C ASN A 148 -20.42 -13.43 -30.56
N VAL A 149 -19.97 -12.67 -31.57
CA VAL A 149 -20.88 -12.10 -32.58
C VAL A 149 -21.58 -13.21 -33.36
N THR A 150 -20.86 -14.25 -33.77
CA THR A 150 -21.46 -15.41 -34.45
C THR A 150 -22.52 -16.08 -33.57
N ASP A 151 -22.23 -16.30 -32.29
CA ASP A 151 -23.17 -16.90 -31.34
C ASP A 151 -24.40 -16.03 -31.14
N THR A 152 -24.21 -14.71 -31.04
CA THR A 152 -25.31 -13.73 -30.99
C THR A 152 -26.21 -13.83 -32.23
N LEU A 153 -25.61 -13.89 -33.43
CA LEU A 153 -26.35 -14.02 -34.68
C LEU A 153 -27.12 -15.35 -34.75
N GLN A 154 -26.55 -16.42 -34.18
CA GLN A 154 -27.23 -17.72 -34.09
C GLN A 154 -28.38 -17.73 -33.09
N LEU A 155 -28.23 -17.06 -31.94
CA LEU A 155 -29.30 -16.88 -30.95
C LEU A 155 -30.49 -16.14 -31.58
N LEU A 156 -30.22 -15.06 -32.31
CA LEU A 156 -31.26 -14.32 -33.03
C LEU A 156 -32.01 -15.23 -34.02
N ARG A 157 -31.27 -16.06 -34.77
CA ARG A 157 -31.86 -17.01 -35.72
C ARG A 157 -32.71 -18.10 -35.05
N LYS A 158 -32.35 -18.48 -33.82
CA LYS A 158 -33.04 -19.52 -33.04
C LYS A 158 -34.25 -19.00 -32.26
N ASP A 159 -34.44 -17.68 -32.14
CA ASP A 159 -35.62 -17.13 -31.46
C ASP A 159 -36.90 -17.47 -32.24
N THR A 160 -37.71 -18.37 -31.67
CA THR A 160 -38.96 -18.86 -32.25
C THR A 160 -40.08 -17.83 -32.17
N SER A 161 -40.01 -16.87 -31.25
CA SER A 161 -41.05 -15.84 -31.08
C SER A 161 -41.17 -14.90 -32.28
N MET A 162 -40.06 -14.70 -33.00
CA MET A 162 -39.97 -13.88 -34.20
C MET A 162 -40.68 -14.51 -35.42
N ARG A 163 -41.15 -15.75 -35.30
CA ARG A 163 -41.90 -16.46 -36.36
C ARG A 163 -43.40 -16.20 -36.29
N ASN A 164 -43.90 -15.60 -35.21
CA ASN A 164 -45.32 -15.32 -35.03
C ASN A 164 -45.69 -14.03 -35.77
N ILE A 165 -46.42 -14.14 -36.87
CA ILE A 165 -46.83 -13.01 -37.71
C ILE A 165 -48.17 -12.45 -37.18
N PRO A 166 -48.28 -11.13 -36.93
CA PRO A 166 -49.56 -10.50 -36.54
C PRO A 166 -50.67 -10.75 -37.57
N ALA A 167 -51.90 -10.96 -37.08
CA ALA A 167 -53.05 -11.28 -37.93
C ALA A 167 -53.70 -10.05 -38.60
N GLU A 168 -53.51 -8.85 -38.03
CA GLU A 168 -54.07 -7.59 -38.54
C GLU A 168 -53.29 -7.07 -39.75
N ASP A 169 -53.99 -6.65 -40.80
CA ASP A 169 -53.37 -6.27 -42.08
C ASP A 169 -52.40 -5.07 -41.94
N GLU A 170 -52.75 -4.02 -41.19
CA GLU A 170 -51.89 -2.83 -41.01
C GLU A 170 -50.61 -3.14 -40.21
N LEU A 171 -50.72 -3.91 -39.13
CA LEU A 171 -49.57 -4.31 -38.31
C LEU A 171 -48.70 -5.38 -38.98
N ARG A 172 -49.32 -6.24 -39.81
CA ARG A 172 -48.61 -7.25 -40.59
C ARG A 172 -47.63 -6.60 -41.56
N ASP A 173 -48.04 -5.55 -42.28
CA ASP A 173 -47.19 -4.89 -43.25
C ASP A 173 -46.01 -4.16 -42.58
N ILE A 174 -46.25 -3.50 -41.44
CA ILE A 174 -45.19 -2.88 -40.63
C ILE A 174 -44.22 -3.94 -40.10
N TYR A 175 -44.73 -5.03 -39.53
CA TYR A 175 -43.92 -6.12 -39.00
C TYR A 175 -43.06 -6.80 -40.07
N VAL A 176 -43.66 -7.12 -41.22
CA VAL A 176 -42.96 -7.73 -42.36
C VAL A 176 -41.89 -6.79 -42.91
N GLY A 177 -42.16 -5.48 -43.00
CA GLY A 177 -41.18 -4.46 -43.40
C GLY A 177 -40.00 -4.37 -42.43
N GLN A 178 -40.25 -4.29 -41.12
CA GLN A 178 -39.20 -4.26 -40.10
C GLN A 178 -38.40 -5.57 -40.04
N MET A 179 -39.06 -6.72 -40.20
CA MET A 179 -38.42 -8.02 -40.26
C MET A 179 -37.51 -8.14 -41.49
N ALA A 180 -37.95 -7.66 -42.66
CA ALA A 180 -37.13 -7.64 -43.87
C ALA A 180 -35.87 -6.77 -43.68
N ALA A 181 -36.00 -5.60 -43.05
CA ALA A 181 -34.87 -4.75 -42.70
C ALA A 181 -33.92 -5.42 -41.70
N LEU A 182 -34.46 -6.11 -40.68
CA LEU A 182 -33.66 -6.87 -39.72
C LEU A 182 -32.88 -8.00 -40.40
N ILE A 183 -33.52 -8.78 -41.28
CA ILE A 183 -32.88 -9.87 -42.04
C ILE A 183 -31.77 -9.30 -42.93
N GLN A 184 -32.00 -8.16 -43.60
CA GLN A 184 -30.98 -7.51 -44.41
C GLN A 184 -29.77 -7.07 -43.57
N LYS A 185 -30.00 -6.44 -42.41
CA LYS A 185 -28.94 -6.06 -41.47
C LYS A 185 -28.20 -7.28 -40.93
N TRP A 186 -28.91 -8.33 -40.55
CA TRP A 186 -28.33 -9.58 -40.09
C TRP A 186 -27.40 -10.18 -41.14
N ARG A 187 -27.81 -10.23 -42.42
CA ARG A 187 -26.96 -10.71 -43.52
C ARG A 187 -25.71 -9.83 -43.72
N GLN A 188 -25.85 -8.51 -43.60
CA GLN A 188 -24.70 -7.60 -43.67
C GLN A 188 -23.71 -7.82 -42.53
N VAL A 189 -24.20 -7.99 -41.30
CA VAL A 189 -23.39 -8.26 -40.11
C VAL A 189 -22.72 -9.63 -40.20
N ASP A 190 -23.45 -10.68 -40.59
CA ASP A 190 -22.90 -12.04 -40.78
C ASP A 190 -21.80 -12.06 -41.84
N SER A 191 -22.04 -11.41 -43.00
CA SER A 191 -21.05 -11.30 -44.06
C SER A 191 -19.81 -10.53 -43.60
N ALA A 192 -19.97 -9.38 -42.94
CA ALA A 192 -18.86 -8.61 -42.41
C ALA A 192 -18.08 -9.37 -41.33
N ASN A 193 -18.77 -10.12 -40.45
CA ASN A 193 -18.14 -10.91 -39.41
C ASN A 193 -17.32 -12.07 -40.00
N LYS A 194 -17.86 -12.79 -41.00
CA LYS A 194 -17.14 -13.85 -41.72
C LYS A 194 -15.88 -13.36 -42.40
N VAL A 195 -15.94 -12.20 -43.06
CA VAL A 195 -14.78 -11.56 -43.69
C VAL A 195 -13.71 -11.22 -42.64
N ASN A 196 -14.11 -10.61 -41.52
CA ASN A 196 -13.19 -10.30 -40.42
C ASN A 196 -12.59 -11.56 -39.78
N LEU A 197 -13.37 -12.63 -39.57
CA LEU A 197 -12.89 -13.92 -39.07
C LEU A 197 -11.83 -14.53 -40.00
N LEU A 198 -12.04 -14.48 -41.32
CA LEU A 198 -11.09 -14.98 -42.30
C LEU A 198 -9.78 -14.18 -42.27
N HIS A 199 -9.87 -12.83 -42.31
CA HIS A 199 -8.69 -11.97 -42.23
C HIS A 199 -7.90 -12.19 -40.94
N LEU A 200 -8.60 -12.28 -39.80
CA LEU A 200 -8.00 -12.54 -38.51
C LEU A 200 -7.34 -13.92 -38.47
N GLY A 201 -8.01 -14.97 -38.97
CA GLY A 201 -7.46 -16.32 -39.02
C GLY A 201 -6.19 -16.43 -39.87
N LEU A 202 -6.13 -15.72 -41.01
CA LEU A 202 -4.92 -15.63 -41.84
C LEU A 202 -3.77 -14.91 -41.11
N LEU A 203 -4.07 -13.82 -40.41
CA LEU A 203 -3.07 -13.08 -39.65
C LEU A 203 -2.57 -13.89 -38.45
N GLN A 204 -3.47 -14.56 -37.73
CA GLN A 204 -3.16 -15.45 -36.62
C GLN A 204 -2.26 -16.60 -37.07
N ASN A 205 -2.55 -17.23 -38.22
CA ASN A 205 -1.69 -18.24 -38.80
C ASN A 205 -0.28 -17.68 -39.12
N LYS A 206 -0.21 -16.48 -39.74
CA LYS A 206 1.09 -15.84 -40.01
C LYS A 206 1.89 -15.62 -38.74
N VAL A 207 1.29 -15.06 -37.69
CA VAL A 207 1.94 -14.80 -36.39
C VAL A 207 2.35 -16.12 -35.72
N ALA A 208 1.46 -17.11 -35.66
CA ALA A 208 1.74 -18.41 -35.06
C ALA A 208 2.89 -19.14 -35.75
N LYS A 209 2.97 -19.08 -37.08
CA LYS A 209 4.11 -19.65 -37.82
C LYS A 209 5.44 -19.00 -37.42
N ARG A 210 5.49 -17.66 -37.28
CA ARG A 210 6.72 -16.97 -36.86
C ARG A 210 7.05 -17.27 -35.41
N TYR A 211 6.04 -17.36 -34.55
CA TYR A 211 6.21 -17.74 -33.15
C TYR A 211 6.92 -19.09 -33.06
N ILE A 212 6.40 -20.13 -33.74
CA ILE A 212 7.01 -21.46 -33.80
C ILE A 212 8.44 -21.39 -34.35
N ASP A 213 8.66 -20.68 -35.45
CA ASP A 213 9.99 -20.56 -36.04
C ASP A 213 10.99 -19.85 -35.08
N VAL A 214 10.55 -18.84 -34.33
CA VAL A 214 11.38 -18.12 -33.33
C VAL A 214 11.68 -19.02 -32.14
N THR A 215 10.68 -19.73 -31.61
CA THR A 215 10.86 -20.68 -30.50
C THR A 215 11.83 -21.79 -30.88
N ASN A 216 11.71 -22.38 -32.08
CA ASN A 216 12.67 -23.38 -32.56
C ASN A 216 14.10 -22.83 -32.65
N LEU A 217 14.28 -21.61 -33.17
CA LEU A 217 15.59 -20.97 -33.20
C LEU A 217 16.13 -20.67 -31.80
N LEU A 218 15.26 -20.35 -30.85
CA LEU A 218 15.62 -20.06 -29.47
C LEU A 218 16.09 -21.34 -28.76
N GLU A 219 15.38 -22.46 -28.94
CA GLU A 219 15.80 -23.78 -28.47
C GLU A 219 17.17 -24.17 -29.04
N ASP A 220 17.40 -23.95 -30.33
CA ASP A 220 18.71 -24.17 -30.94
C ASP A 220 19.79 -23.26 -30.33
N MET A 221 19.50 -21.98 -30.07
CA MET A 221 20.44 -21.06 -29.41
C MET A 221 20.77 -21.50 -27.98
N ASP A 222 19.77 -21.92 -27.21
CA ASP A 222 19.94 -22.40 -25.84
C ASP A 222 20.76 -23.69 -25.80
N TYR A 223 20.52 -24.59 -26.76
CA TYR A 223 21.35 -25.77 -26.95
C TYR A 223 22.82 -25.41 -27.26
N GLN A 224 23.08 -24.46 -28.16
CA GLN A 224 24.44 -24.03 -28.48
C GLN A 224 25.12 -23.34 -27.30
N LEU A 225 24.41 -22.51 -26.53
CA LEU A 225 24.95 -21.87 -25.32
C LEU A 225 25.28 -22.91 -24.23
N THR A 226 24.42 -23.91 -24.05
CA THR A 226 24.67 -25.02 -23.11
C THR A 226 25.89 -25.83 -23.54
N ARG A 227 25.99 -26.17 -24.83
CA ARG A 227 27.14 -26.87 -25.40
C ARG A 227 28.42 -26.05 -25.28
N PHE A 228 28.34 -24.74 -25.48
CA PHE A 228 29.46 -23.83 -25.27
C PHE A 228 29.89 -23.87 -23.80
N SER A 229 28.97 -23.74 -22.84
CA SER A 229 29.27 -23.79 -21.41
C SER A 229 30.00 -25.08 -21.02
N GLN A 230 29.53 -26.24 -21.50
CA GLN A 230 30.17 -27.55 -21.26
C GLN A 230 31.57 -27.67 -21.85
N ARG A 231 31.86 -26.93 -22.94
CA ARG A 231 33.15 -26.97 -23.66
C ARG A 231 33.98 -25.71 -23.48
N MET A 232 33.56 -24.78 -22.62
CA MET A 232 34.18 -23.45 -22.46
C MET A 232 35.66 -23.56 -22.08
N PHE A 233 36.01 -24.61 -21.35
CA PHE A 233 37.37 -24.89 -20.92
C PHE A 233 38.15 -25.81 -21.87
N ASN A 234 37.61 -26.18 -23.03
CA ASN A 234 38.36 -26.94 -24.02
C ASN A 234 39.20 -25.99 -24.88
N LYS A 235 40.27 -26.50 -25.51
CA LYS A 235 41.08 -25.72 -26.47
C LYS A 235 40.18 -25.31 -27.64
N ASP A 236 40.02 -24.01 -27.85
CA ASP A 236 39.13 -23.43 -28.87
C ASP A 236 39.90 -22.69 -29.98
N PHE A 237 41.21 -22.45 -29.80
CA PHE A 237 42.08 -21.81 -30.79
C PHE A 237 43.50 -22.36 -30.77
N SER A 238 44.34 -21.92 -31.71
CA SER A 238 45.81 -22.09 -31.68
C SER A 238 46.44 -21.32 -30.52
N TYR A 239 47.59 -21.80 -30.02
CA TYR A 239 48.38 -21.07 -29.01
C TYR A 239 48.91 -19.75 -29.56
N LEU A 240 49.22 -18.80 -28.68
CA LEU A 240 49.78 -17.47 -29.03
C LEU A 240 51.06 -17.57 -29.89
N TRP A 241 51.86 -18.62 -29.67
CA TRP A 241 53.12 -18.91 -30.35
C TRP A 241 52.99 -19.88 -31.53
N GLU A 242 51.79 -20.41 -31.80
CA GLU A 242 51.53 -21.19 -33.01
C GLU A 242 51.03 -20.26 -34.13
N PRO A 243 51.57 -20.34 -35.35
CA PRO A 243 50.98 -19.63 -36.48
C PRO A 243 49.54 -20.11 -36.68
N PRO A 244 48.62 -19.24 -37.16
CA PRO A 244 47.27 -19.67 -37.51
C PRO A 244 47.35 -20.87 -38.49
N LEU A 245 46.52 -21.89 -38.24
CA LEU A 245 46.51 -23.18 -38.96
C LEU A 245 46.87 -23.05 -40.46
N PRO A 246 47.76 -23.90 -41.02
CA PRO A 246 48.19 -23.78 -42.41
C PRO A 246 47.01 -23.88 -43.38
N GLY A 247 46.80 -22.84 -44.21
CA GLY A 247 45.78 -22.83 -45.28
C GLY A 247 44.55 -21.93 -45.05
N LYS A 248 44.38 -21.32 -43.87
CA LYS A 248 43.34 -20.29 -43.62
C LYS A 248 43.95 -19.14 -42.84
N LYS A 249 44.43 -18.08 -43.52
CA LYS A 249 44.49 -16.76 -42.87
C LYS A 249 43.04 -16.46 -42.47
N GLY A 250 42.73 -16.53 -41.18
CA GLY A 250 41.40 -16.18 -40.68
C GLY A 250 40.99 -14.78 -41.17
N PRO A 251 39.69 -14.45 -41.12
CA PRO A 251 39.22 -13.16 -41.61
C PRO A 251 39.96 -12.01 -40.91
N SER A 252 40.29 -10.96 -41.68
CA SER A 252 41.00 -9.80 -41.16
C SER A 252 40.20 -9.15 -40.04
N PHE A 253 40.89 -8.65 -39.00
CA PHE A 253 40.24 -7.96 -37.87
C PHE A 253 39.30 -6.84 -38.34
N ILE A 254 39.74 -6.05 -39.32
CA ILE A 254 38.96 -4.91 -39.85
C ILE A 254 37.67 -5.40 -40.53
N GLU A 255 37.74 -6.49 -41.29
CA GLU A 255 36.59 -7.07 -41.97
C GLU A 255 35.58 -7.66 -40.97
N VAL A 256 36.08 -8.39 -39.96
CA VAL A 256 35.25 -8.93 -38.88
C VAL A 256 34.61 -7.79 -38.09
N PHE A 257 35.37 -6.75 -37.76
CA PHE A 257 34.87 -5.59 -37.01
C PHE A 257 33.75 -4.86 -37.76
N ASP A 258 33.94 -4.56 -39.04
CA ASP A 258 32.95 -3.87 -39.86
C ASP A 258 31.66 -4.70 -40.04
N ARG A 259 31.81 -6.01 -40.28
CA ARG A 259 30.68 -6.96 -40.30
C ARG A 259 29.95 -7.00 -38.96
N SER A 260 30.71 -7.02 -37.86
CA SER A 260 30.21 -7.06 -36.49
C SER A 260 29.43 -5.79 -36.12
N MET A 261 29.96 -4.62 -36.49
CA MET A 261 29.28 -3.34 -36.23
C MET A 261 27.95 -3.24 -36.98
N ARG A 262 27.92 -3.61 -38.27
CA ARG A 262 26.66 -3.61 -39.05
C ARG A 262 25.60 -4.53 -38.43
N LYS A 263 25.99 -5.73 -38.00
CA LYS A 263 25.08 -6.67 -37.35
C LYS A 263 24.55 -6.09 -36.03
N ASN A 264 25.45 -5.67 -35.13
CA ASN A 264 25.07 -5.14 -33.82
C ASN A 264 24.17 -3.89 -33.92
N ILE A 265 24.43 -2.99 -34.89
CA ILE A 265 23.57 -1.83 -35.15
C ILE A 265 22.17 -2.26 -35.61
N ARG A 266 22.07 -3.27 -36.47
CA ARG A 266 20.77 -3.79 -36.92
C ARG A 266 19.98 -4.41 -35.77
N ILE A 267 20.65 -5.20 -34.92
CA ILE A 267 20.05 -5.80 -33.71
C ILE A 267 19.58 -4.71 -32.75
N LEU A 268 20.39 -3.68 -32.52
CA LEU A 268 20.04 -2.55 -31.66
C LEU A 268 18.80 -1.80 -32.17
N ARG A 269 18.63 -1.68 -33.49
CA ARG A 269 17.43 -1.04 -34.07
C ARG A 269 16.17 -1.86 -33.78
N VAL A 270 16.23 -3.18 -33.95
CA VAL A 270 15.10 -4.08 -33.64
C VAL A 270 14.80 -4.04 -32.14
N PHE A 271 15.83 -4.06 -31.30
CA PHE A 271 15.73 -3.93 -29.86
C PHE A 271 14.94 -2.68 -29.42
N PHE A 272 15.28 -1.50 -29.94
CA PHE A 272 14.56 -0.27 -29.60
C PHE A 272 13.16 -0.18 -30.23
N ALA A 273 12.92 -0.87 -31.36
CA ALA A 273 11.57 -0.95 -31.93
C ALA A 273 10.62 -1.76 -31.03
N VAL A 274 11.15 -2.76 -30.30
CA VAL A 274 10.35 -3.62 -29.41
C VAL A 274 10.28 -3.05 -27.98
N ASP A 275 11.42 -2.72 -27.38
CA ASP A 275 11.52 -2.34 -25.95
C ASP A 275 11.67 -0.82 -25.72
N GLY A 276 11.60 -0.01 -26.79
CA GLY A 276 11.77 1.45 -26.74
C GLY A 276 10.99 2.19 -25.63
N PRO A 277 9.71 1.87 -25.36
CA PRO A 277 8.92 2.54 -24.33
C PRO A 277 9.50 2.42 -22.91
N ILE A 278 10.14 1.30 -22.57
CA ILE A 278 10.72 1.09 -21.21
C ILE A 278 11.90 2.04 -20.98
N TYR A 279 12.70 2.31 -22.01
CA TYR A 279 13.85 3.24 -21.91
C TYR A 279 13.42 4.70 -21.84
N LEU A 280 12.31 5.03 -22.50
CA LEU A 280 11.70 6.34 -22.38
C LEU A 280 11.29 6.61 -20.92
N LEU A 281 10.81 5.59 -20.19
CA LEU A 281 10.52 5.70 -18.76
C LEU A 281 11.77 5.99 -17.92
N PHE A 282 12.93 5.37 -18.21
CA PHE A 282 14.18 5.69 -17.52
C PHE A 282 14.65 7.13 -17.79
N LEU A 283 14.50 7.62 -19.03
CA LEU A 283 14.81 9.01 -19.38
C LEU A 283 13.85 10.00 -18.70
N MET A 284 12.55 9.69 -18.66
CA MET A 284 11.56 10.46 -17.91
C MET A 284 11.88 10.47 -16.41
N GLY A 285 12.27 9.32 -15.85
CA GLY A 285 12.71 9.19 -14.46
C GLY A 285 13.93 10.05 -14.15
N ALA A 286 14.92 10.09 -15.04
CA ALA A 286 16.07 10.99 -14.91
C ALA A 286 15.65 12.47 -14.94
N GLY A 287 14.73 12.83 -15.85
CA GLY A 287 14.16 14.17 -15.94
C GLY A 287 13.38 14.59 -14.69
N LEU A 288 12.55 13.69 -14.16
CA LEU A 288 11.80 13.87 -12.91
C LEU A 288 12.75 14.06 -11.73
N PHE A 289 13.77 13.22 -11.61
CA PHE A 289 14.78 13.32 -10.57
C PHE A 289 15.52 14.67 -10.64
N LEU A 290 15.93 15.11 -11.84
CA LEU A 290 16.55 16.43 -12.02
C LEU A 290 15.63 17.58 -11.62
N TRP A 291 14.37 17.52 -12.03
CA TRP A 291 13.37 18.51 -11.66
C TRP A 291 13.19 18.56 -10.15
N TRP A 292 13.06 17.40 -9.50
CA TRP A 292 12.90 17.26 -8.06
C TRP A 292 14.10 17.81 -7.28
N VAL A 293 15.33 17.53 -7.71
CA VAL A 293 16.54 18.10 -7.10
C VAL A 293 16.57 19.62 -7.22
N LYS A 294 16.28 20.15 -8.42
CA LYS A 294 16.22 21.61 -8.65
C LYS A 294 15.13 22.27 -7.82
N PHE A 295 13.97 21.63 -7.70
CA PHE A 295 12.84 22.13 -6.92
C PHE A 295 13.20 22.25 -5.44
N ASN A 296 13.76 21.19 -4.84
CA ASN A 296 14.17 21.21 -3.43
C ASN A 296 15.34 22.16 -3.17
N ALA A 297 16.33 22.22 -4.07
CA ALA A 297 17.42 23.19 -3.95
C ALA A 297 16.91 24.64 -4.00
N LYS A 298 15.94 24.94 -4.87
CA LYS A 298 15.27 26.26 -4.93
C LYS A 298 14.49 26.55 -3.66
N LYS A 299 13.84 25.53 -3.07
CA LYS A 299 13.12 25.67 -1.80
C LYS A 299 14.06 26.00 -0.64
N ILE A 300 15.21 25.34 -0.54
CA ILE A 300 16.25 25.64 0.48
C ILE A 300 16.75 27.08 0.34
N LYS A 301 17.09 27.52 -0.89
CA LYS A 301 17.52 28.90 -1.17
C LYS A 301 16.48 29.98 -0.83
N ARG A 302 15.20 29.63 -0.83
CA ARG A 302 14.11 30.56 -0.45
C ARG A 302 13.89 30.65 1.05
N LYS A 303 14.33 29.63 1.81
CA LYS A 303 13.99 29.46 3.24
C LYS A 303 15.13 29.84 4.18
N HIS A 304 16.36 29.74 3.71
CA HIS A 304 17.57 30.10 4.45
C HIS A 304 18.22 31.34 3.84
N GLU A 305 19.00 32.05 4.65
CA GLU A 305 19.85 33.15 4.18
C GLU A 305 20.85 32.64 3.13
N GLU A 306 21.24 33.46 2.14
CA GLU A 306 21.98 32.99 0.96
C GLU A 306 23.25 32.20 1.31
N ARG A 307 24.01 32.66 2.31
CA ARG A 307 25.24 32.00 2.78
C ARG A 307 24.96 30.65 3.45
N GLU A 308 23.92 30.56 4.27
CA GLU A 308 23.52 29.31 4.93
C GLU A 308 22.98 28.29 3.91
N ALA A 309 22.12 28.74 2.99
CA ALA A 309 21.57 27.91 1.92
C ALA A 309 22.68 27.31 1.05
N GLU A 310 23.70 28.11 0.72
CA GLU A 310 24.84 27.64 -0.07
C GLU A 310 25.71 26.65 0.72
N THR A 311 25.94 26.88 2.01
CA THR A 311 26.69 25.96 2.87
C THR A 311 25.97 24.62 3.01
N ILE A 312 24.64 24.63 3.17
CA ILE A 312 23.79 23.44 3.19
C ILE A 312 23.90 22.67 1.87
N LEU A 313 23.77 23.35 0.73
CA LEU A 313 23.82 22.71 -0.58
C LEU A 313 25.22 22.17 -0.93
N GLN A 314 26.28 22.79 -0.42
CA GLN A 314 27.66 22.31 -0.57
C GLN A 314 27.95 20.99 0.17
N HIS A 315 27.14 20.63 1.18
CA HIS A 315 27.22 19.29 1.79
C HIS A 315 26.82 18.17 0.82
N ALA A 316 25.99 18.46 -0.19
CA ALA A 316 25.69 17.57 -1.31
C ALA A 316 26.73 17.74 -2.43
N ARG A 317 27.91 17.15 -2.21
CA ARG A 317 29.13 17.36 -3.02
C ARG A 317 28.96 16.97 -4.49
N TYR A 318 28.20 15.91 -4.79
CA TYR A 318 28.05 15.39 -6.14
C TYR A 318 26.78 15.91 -6.81
N LEU A 319 25.65 15.79 -6.13
CA LEU A 319 24.32 15.99 -6.70
C LEU A 319 24.02 17.47 -7.00
N TYR A 320 24.48 18.40 -6.15
CA TYR A 320 24.28 19.83 -6.39
C TYR A 320 25.25 20.39 -7.45
N ARG A 321 26.51 19.90 -7.47
CA ARG A 321 27.54 20.39 -8.40
C ARG A 321 27.39 19.83 -9.81
N TYR A 322 26.98 18.56 -9.95
CA TYR A 322 26.83 17.87 -11.23
C TYR A 322 25.45 17.20 -11.40
N PRO A 323 24.34 17.96 -11.29
CA PRO A 323 22.99 17.38 -11.24
C PRO A 323 22.68 16.50 -12.46
N VAL A 324 23.03 16.97 -13.67
CA VAL A 324 22.80 16.25 -14.93
C VAL A 324 23.58 14.94 -14.98
N ALA A 325 24.87 14.96 -14.62
CA ALA A 325 25.70 13.76 -14.62
C ALA A 325 25.21 12.75 -13.56
N SER A 326 24.78 13.22 -12.39
CA SER A 326 24.22 12.38 -11.32
C SER A 326 22.91 11.70 -11.72
N ALA A 327 22.01 12.42 -12.39
CA ALA A 327 20.75 11.85 -12.86
C ALA A 327 20.95 10.81 -13.98
N ILE A 328 21.84 11.11 -14.94
CA ILE A 328 22.19 10.16 -16.01
C ILE A 328 22.89 8.94 -15.42
N LEU A 329 23.82 9.12 -14.47
CA LEU A 329 24.49 8.01 -13.78
C LEU A 329 23.45 7.10 -13.10
N LEU A 330 22.54 7.68 -12.31
CA LEU A 330 21.49 6.93 -11.62
C LEU A 330 20.60 6.16 -12.60
N ALA A 331 20.13 6.80 -13.67
CA ALA A 331 19.29 6.14 -14.66
C ALA A 331 20.03 5.02 -15.41
N ALA A 332 21.30 5.24 -15.79
CA ALA A 332 22.11 4.25 -16.48
C ALA A 332 22.43 3.03 -15.59
N THR A 333 22.83 3.26 -14.32
CA THR A 333 23.15 2.17 -13.39
C THR A 333 21.90 1.38 -13.01
N VAL A 334 20.77 2.04 -12.76
CA VAL A 334 19.50 1.38 -12.43
C VAL A 334 18.95 0.62 -13.63
N SER A 335 18.97 1.21 -14.83
CA SER A 335 18.56 0.54 -16.07
C SER A 335 19.38 -0.72 -16.30
N PHE A 336 20.70 -0.65 -16.12
CA PHE A 336 21.56 -1.82 -16.27
C PHE A 336 21.31 -2.90 -15.22
N LEU A 337 20.94 -2.52 -13.99
CA LEU A 337 20.74 -3.46 -12.88
C LEU A 337 19.39 -4.19 -12.93
N ILE A 338 18.31 -3.48 -13.25
CA ILE A 338 16.93 -4.03 -13.21
C ILE A 338 16.66 -4.99 -14.36
N SER A 339 17.41 -4.84 -15.44
CA SER A 339 16.90 -5.24 -16.73
C SER A 339 17.83 -6.30 -17.33
N ILE A 340 17.27 -7.51 -17.46
CA ILE A 340 18.02 -8.76 -17.32
C ILE A 340 18.59 -9.26 -18.67
N GLN A 341 18.00 -8.86 -19.80
CA GLN A 341 18.32 -9.46 -21.11
C GLN A 341 18.53 -8.37 -22.18
N TYR A 342 19.80 -8.06 -22.49
CA TYR A 342 20.17 -7.01 -23.44
C TYR A 342 21.17 -7.46 -24.48
N PRO A 343 21.09 -6.93 -25.71
CA PRO A 343 22.17 -7.04 -26.68
C PRO A 343 23.47 -6.51 -26.08
N ILE A 344 24.58 -7.16 -26.40
CA ILE A 344 25.89 -6.78 -25.88
C ILE A 344 26.25 -5.33 -26.23
N PHE A 345 25.80 -4.85 -27.40
CA PHE A 345 26.06 -3.50 -27.86
C PHE A 345 25.36 -2.43 -26.99
N TYR A 346 24.12 -2.67 -26.59
CA TYR A 346 23.42 -1.78 -25.67
C TYR A 346 24.10 -1.78 -24.29
N SER A 347 24.51 -2.95 -23.80
CA SER A 347 25.26 -3.07 -22.55
C SER A 347 26.55 -2.25 -22.57
N GLY A 348 27.31 -2.32 -23.67
CA GLY A 348 28.50 -1.49 -23.90
C GLY A 348 28.20 0.01 -23.86
N ILE A 349 27.12 0.48 -24.49
CA ILE A 349 26.69 1.88 -24.44
C ILE A 349 26.42 2.31 -22.99
N CYS A 350 25.69 1.50 -22.21
CA CYS A 350 25.42 1.77 -20.81
C CYS A 350 26.70 1.83 -19.97
N TRP A 351 27.67 0.95 -20.22
CA TRP A 351 28.97 0.96 -19.54
C TRP A 351 29.75 2.24 -19.84
N ILE A 352 29.76 2.67 -21.10
CA ILE A 352 30.43 3.90 -21.52
C ILE A 352 29.76 5.13 -20.89
N ILE A 353 28.43 5.21 -20.94
CA ILE A 353 27.68 6.30 -20.29
C ILE A 353 28.02 6.37 -18.80
N THR A 354 27.98 5.23 -18.11
CA THR A 354 28.31 5.13 -16.67
C THR A 354 29.75 5.55 -16.40
N ALA A 355 30.71 5.13 -17.24
CA ALA A 355 32.11 5.50 -17.11
C ALA A 355 32.34 7.00 -17.34
N VAL A 356 31.70 7.59 -18.34
CA VAL A 356 31.80 9.03 -18.67
C VAL A 356 31.19 9.88 -17.56
N THR A 357 29.98 9.56 -17.08
CA THR A 357 29.35 10.31 -15.98
C THR A 357 30.13 10.17 -14.69
N THR A 358 30.63 8.97 -14.37
CA THR A 358 31.52 8.73 -13.23
C THR A 358 32.77 9.61 -13.32
N THR A 359 33.41 9.66 -14.50
CA THR A 359 34.59 10.51 -14.73
C THR A 359 34.29 11.99 -14.48
N ILE A 360 33.15 12.49 -14.98
CA ILE A 360 32.73 13.90 -14.78
C ILE A 360 32.54 14.22 -13.29
N ILE A 361 31.96 13.29 -12.52
CA ILE A 361 31.67 13.48 -11.09
C ILE A 361 32.94 13.45 -10.25
N ILE A 362 33.86 12.51 -10.52
CA ILE A 362 35.05 12.29 -9.68
C ILE A 362 36.24 13.17 -10.05
N ARG A 363 36.33 13.69 -11.29
CA ARG A 363 37.53 14.39 -11.81
C ARG A 363 38.07 15.52 -10.91
N ASN A 364 37.18 16.22 -10.21
CA ASN A 364 37.54 17.36 -9.34
C ASN A 364 37.63 16.98 -7.85
N ASN A 365 37.31 15.73 -7.50
CA ASN A 365 37.18 15.26 -6.12
C ASN A 365 38.24 14.20 -5.75
N ILE A 366 39.04 13.72 -6.71
CA ILE A 366 40.10 12.72 -6.50
C ILE A 366 41.47 13.26 -6.91
N PRO A 367 42.58 12.78 -6.32
CA PRO A 367 43.92 13.21 -6.70
C PRO A 367 44.24 12.86 -8.16
N PRO A 368 45.07 13.66 -8.86
CA PRO A 368 45.33 13.50 -10.30
C PRO A 368 45.92 12.13 -10.66
N ASN A 369 46.70 11.54 -9.75
CA ASN A 369 47.26 10.19 -9.94
C ASN A 369 46.19 9.10 -9.97
N LEU A 370 45.14 9.23 -9.15
CA LEU A 370 44.03 8.29 -9.12
C LEU A 370 43.12 8.48 -10.34
N LEU A 371 42.95 9.73 -10.79
CA LEU A 371 42.24 10.03 -12.03
C LEU A 371 42.91 9.40 -13.26
N LYS A 372 44.24 9.47 -13.39
CA LYS A 372 44.98 8.81 -14.48
C LYS A 372 44.74 7.30 -14.50
N ARG A 373 44.72 6.66 -13.33
CA ARG A 373 44.47 5.21 -13.19
C ARG A 373 43.02 4.85 -13.52
N TRP A 374 42.06 5.69 -13.13
CA TRP A 374 40.67 5.56 -13.55
C TRP A 374 40.52 5.69 -15.06
N LEU A 375 41.17 6.69 -15.69
CA LEU A 375 41.14 6.83 -17.16
C LEU A 375 41.75 5.62 -17.87
N LEU A 376 42.77 4.98 -17.27
CA LEU A 376 43.32 3.72 -17.78
C LEU A 376 42.31 2.56 -17.67
N LEU A 377 41.54 2.46 -16.57
CA LEU A 377 40.41 1.52 -16.47
C LEU A 377 39.34 1.79 -17.53
N VAL A 378 39.01 3.06 -17.78
CA VAL A 378 38.04 3.43 -18.82
C VAL A 378 38.56 3.07 -20.22
N LEU A 379 39.85 3.27 -20.48
CA LEU A 379 40.47 2.84 -21.74
C LEU A 379 40.41 1.31 -21.91
N LEU A 380 40.75 0.55 -20.87
CA LEU A 380 40.61 -0.90 -20.87
C LEU A 380 39.16 -1.33 -21.12
N LEU A 381 38.19 -0.67 -20.48
CA LEU A 381 36.77 -0.92 -20.69
C LEU A 381 36.38 -0.72 -22.16
N LEU A 382 36.81 0.38 -22.79
CA LEU A 382 36.52 0.65 -24.20
C LEU A 382 37.11 -0.44 -25.11
N LEU A 383 38.34 -0.88 -24.83
CA LEU A 383 38.98 -1.97 -25.59
C LEU A 383 38.20 -3.28 -25.45
N TYR A 384 37.79 -3.66 -24.24
CA TYR A 384 36.97 -4.86 -24.03
C TYR A 384 35.55 -4.72 -24.62
N CYS A 385 34.96 -3.52 -24.64
CA CYS A 385 33.67 -3.27 -25.32
C CYS A 385 33.78 -3.55 -26.81
N VAL A 386 34.80 -3.00 -27.47
CA VAL A 386 35.08 -3.25 -28.90
C VAL A 386 35.30 -4.74 -29.13
N ASN A 387 36.08 -5.39 -28.27
CA ASN A 387 36.35 -6.82 -28.37
C ASN A 387 35.07 -7.67 -28.26
N ASN A 388 34.19 -7.34 -27.32
CA ASN A 388 32.94 -8.06 -27.10
C ASN A 388 31.93 -7.95 -28.25
N LEU A 389 32.06 -6.95 -29.12
CA LEU A 389 31.20 -6.78 -30.29
C LEU A 389 31.54 -7.72 -31.45
N LEU A 390 32.75 -8.29 -31.47
CA LEU A 390 33.21 -9.14 -32.56
C LEU A 390 32.39 -10.44 -32.66
N ILE A 391 31.83 -10.73 -33.82
CA ILE A 391 31.05 -11.95 -34.09
C ILE A 391 31.95 -13.21 -34.07
N GLN A 392 33.21 -13.06 -34.48
CA GLN A 392 34.18 -14.15 -34.61
C GLN A 392 35.48 -13.78 -33.90
N VAL A 393 36.14 -14.79 -33.30
CA VAL A 393 37.43 -14.61 -32.62
C VAL A 393 38.56 -14.50 -33.64
N THR A 394 39.40 -13.48 -33.49
CA THR A 394 40.55 -13.25 -34.41
C THR A 394 41.89 -13.56 -33.72
N PHE A 395 42.93 -13.87 -34.51
CA PHE A 395 44.26 -14.13 -33.95
C PHE A 395 44.85 -12.89 -33.24
N PHE A 396 44.65 -11.69 -33.80
CA PHE A 396 45.09 -10.43 -33.20
C PHE A 396 44.41 -10.12 -31.85
N GLU A 397 43.15 -10.56 -31.69
CA GLU A 397 42.42 -10.39 -30.44
C GLU A 397 43.06 -11.15 -29.27
N GLN A 398 43.73 -12.29 -29.50
CA GLN A 398 44.41 -13.04 -28.42
C GLN A 398 45.48 -12.19 -27.73
N TRP A 399 46.34 -11.53 -28.51
CA TRP A 399 47.35 -10.63 -28.00
C TRP A 399 46.74 -9.45 -27.26
N GLY A 400 45.62 -8.92 -27.77
CA GLY A 400 44.84 -7.88 -27.10
C GLY A 400 44.33 -8.31 -25.72
N ILE A 401 43.72 -9.49 -25.61
CA ILE A 401 43.22 -10.04 -24.33
C ILE A 401 44.39 -10.33 -23.38
N PHE A 402 45.49 -10.89 -23.87
CA PHE A 402 46.67 -11.20 -23.07
C PHE A 402 47.33 -9.93 -22.48
N ILE A 403 47.61 -8.94 -23.33
CA ILE A 403 48.21 -7.65 -22.92
C ILE A 403 47.24 -6.88 -22.01
N GLY A 404 45.95 -6.84 -22.37
CA GLY A 404 44.90 -6.20 -21.57
C GLY A 404 44.76 -6.83 -20.19
N GLY A 405 44.88 -8.15 -20.08
CA GLY A 405 44.86 -8.89 -18.82
C GLY A 405 46.07 -8.56 -17.94
N ILE A 406 47.29 -8.53 -18.49
CA ILE A 406 48.51 -8.13 -17.75
C ILE A 406 48.39 -6.69 -17.25
N LEU A 407 47.96 -5.77 -18.12
CA LEU A 407 47.77 -4.37 -17.77
C LEU A 407 46.72 -4.21 -16.66
N SER A 408 45.65 -5.01 -16.71
CA SER A 408 44.62 -5.07 -15.67
C SER A 408 45.17 -5.55 -14.32
N ILE A 409 46.01 -6.58 -14.31
CA ILE A 409 46.66 -7.08 -13.07
C ILE A 409 47.57 -6.00 -12.47
N ILE A 410 48.44 -5.39 -13.29
CA ILE A 410 49.35 -4.32 -12.87
C ILE A 410 48.54 -3.16 -12.26
N LEU A 411 47.50 -2.72 -12.95
CA LEU A 411 46.62 -1.66 -12.49
C LEU A 411 45.90 -2.03 -11.18
N GLY A 412 45.43 -3.27 -11.04
CA GLY A 412 44.80 -3.78 -9.83
C GLY A 412 45.74 -3.74 -8.62
N LEU A 413 47.00 -4.17 -8.78
CA LEU A 413 48.02 -4.10 -7.73
C LEU A 413 48.30 -2.64 -7.32
N TYR A 414 48.37 -1.73 -8.28
CA TYR A 414 48.50 -0.29 -8.00
C TYR A 414 47.28 0.27 -7.26
N LEU A 415 46.06 -0.14 -7.61
CA LEU A 415 44.84 0.25 -6.91
C LEU A 415 44.81 -0.26 -5.46
N LEU A 416 45.26 -1.50 -5.21
CA LEU A 416 45.40 -2.03 -3.84
C LEU A 416 46.40 -1.22 -3.00
N ARG A 417 47.55 -0.86 -3.59
CA ARG A 417 48.56 -0.06 -2.89
C ARG A 417 48.01 1.32 -2.52
N THR A 418 47.36 2.00 -3.47
CA THR A 418 46.78 3.32 -3.20
C THR A 418 45.60 3.26 -2.25
N LEU A 419 44.77 2.21 -2.27
CA LEU A 419 43.71 2.04 -1.27
C LEU A 419 44.24 2.05 0.17
N ARG A 420 45.47 1.56 0.39
CA ARG A 420 46.13 1.58 1.71
C ARG A 420 46.63 2.96 2.12
N GLU A 421 46.95 3.81 1.14
CA GLU A 421 47.54 5.14 1.32
C GLU A 421 46.49 6.26 1.32
N THR A 422 45.25 6.00 0.89
CA THR A 422 44.22 7.04 0.72
C THR A 422 43.32 7.18 1.95
N THR A 423 42.96 8.41 2.30
CA THR A 423 42.00 8.75 3.38
C THR A 423 40.54 8.88 2.90
N LEU A 424 40.23 8.48 1.66
CA LEU A 424 38.87 8.54 1.12
C LEU A 424 37.95 7.53 1.83
N PRO A 425 36.73 7.91 2.23
CA PRO A 425 35.78 7.02 2.89
C PRO A 425 35.19 6.03 1.88
N LEU A 426 35.91 4.93 1.62
CA LEU A 426 35.47 3.86 0.71
C LEU A 426 34.73 2.76 1.48
N PRO A 427 33.77 2.07 0.84
CA PRO A 427 33.08 0.93 1.44
C PRO A 427 34.07 -0.15 1.89
N LYS A 428 33.76 -0.86 2.99
CA LYS A 428 34.61 -1.94 3.55
C LYS A 428 34.95 -3.03 2.52
N TYR A 429 34.06 -3.28 1.57
CA TYR A 429 34.20 -4.32 0.54
C TYR A 429 35.01 -3.90 -0.70
N SER A 430 35.47 -2.65 -0.79
CA SER A 430 36.22 -2.14 -1.95
C SER A 430 37.50 -2.92 -2.22
N ARG A 431 38.17 -3.39 -1.15
CA ARG A 431 39.37 -4.22 -1.26
C ARG A 431 39.06 -5.58 -1.90
N SER A 432 37.93 -6.19 -1.54
CA SER A 432 37.49 -7.47 -2.09
C SER A 432 37.17 -7.34 -3.58
N ALA A 433 36.53 -6.24 -4.00
CA ALA A 433 36.24 -5.99 -5.41
C ALA A 433 37.52 -5.89 -6.27
N ILE A 434 38.57 -5.24 -5.76
CA ILE A 434 39.86 -5.15 -6.48
C ILE A 434 40.56 -6.52 -6.54
N TRP A 435 40.48 -7.33 -5.47
CA TRP A 435 40.99 -8.71 -5.50
C TRP A 435 40.27 -9.56 -6.53
N ILE A 436 38.94 -9.48 -6.60
CA ILE A 436 38.13 -10.16 -7.62
C ILE A 436 38.58 -9.72 -9.02
N PHE A 437 38.76 -8.41 -9.25
CA PHE A 437 39.30 -7.88 -10.50
C PHE A 437 40.68 -8.48 -10.88
N ILE A 438 41.61 -8.57 -9.93
CA ILE A 438 42.95 -9.15 -10.17
C ILE A 438 42.85 -10.64 -10.48
N ILE A 439 42.07 -11.40 -9.70
CA ILE A 439 41.91 -12.85 -9.86
C ILE A 439 41.29 -13.17 -11.23
N LEU A 440 40.21 -12.50 -11.61
CA LEU A 440 39.58 -12.69 -12.92
C LEU A 440 40.49 -12.29 -14.08
N SER A 441 41.27 -11.21 -13.92
CA SER A 441 42.26 -10.80 -14.93
C SER A 441 43.42 -11.81 -15.04
N GLY A 442 43.87 -12.37 -13.91
CA GLY A 442 44.86 -13.45 -13.88
C GLY A 442 44.36 -14.72 -14.56
N LEU A 443 43.11 -15.11 -14.27
CA LEU A 443 42.45 -16.24 -14.92
C LEU A 443 42.32 -16.00 -16.43
N SER A 444 41.98 -14.78 -16.85
CA SER A 444 41.97 -14.40 -18.27
C SER A 444 43.32 -14.63 -18.93
N VAL A 445 44.43 -14.12 -18.36
CA VAL A 445 45.79 -14.30 -18.91
C VAL A 445 46.16 -15.78 -19.02
N LEU A 446 45.89 -16.56 -17.98
CA LEU A 446 46.15 -18.00 -17.94
C LEU A 446 45.37 -18.73 -19.03
N LEU A 447 44.08 -18.43 -19.18
CA LEU A 447 43.20 -19.07 -20.16
C LEU A 447 43.61 -18.72 -21.61
N VAL A 448 44.03 -17.48 -21.91
CA VAL A 448 44.57 -17.15 -23.24
C VAL A 448 45.85 -17.95 -23.50
N ALA A 449 46.75 -18.04 -22.52
CA ALA A 449 48.00 -18.78 -22.67
C ALA A 449 47.76 -20.29 -22.92
N MET A 450 46.69 -20.85 -22.36
CA MET A 450 46.27 -22.23 -22.61
C MET A 450 45.44 -22.41 -23.90
N ALA A 451 45.32 -21.38 -24.74
CA ALA A 451 44.51 -21.35 -25.95
C ALA A 451 43.01 -21.65 -25.71
N ARG A 452 42.46 -21.08 -24.63
CA ARG A 452 41.04 -21.08 -24.26
C ARG A 452 40.51 -19.65 -24.35
N VAL A 453 40.47 -19.11 -25.57
CA VAL A 453 40.31 -17.68 -25.86
C VAL A 453 38.92 -17.18 -25.50
N ALA A 454 37.87 -17.94 -25.77
CA ALA A 454 36.49 -17.54 -25.46
C ALA A 454 36.29 -17.39 -23.94
N ALA A 455 36.79 -18.35 -23.15
CA ALA A 455 36.74 -18.28 -21.69
C ALA A 455 37.56 -17.10 -21.16
N ALA A 456 38.76 -16.89 -21.69
CA ALA A 456 39.61 -15.77 -21.31
C ALA A 456 38.94 -14.42 -21.58
N LYS A 457 38.33 -14.26 -22.76
CA LYS A 457 37.58 -13.06 -23.14
C LYS A 457 36.47 -12.73 -22.14
N ILE A 458 35.69 -13.74 -21.74
CA ILE A 458 34.62 -13.59 -20.73
C ILE A 458 35.21 -13.10 -19.40
N MET A 459 36.27 -13.77 -18.91
CA MET A 459 36.88 -13.44 -17.62
C MET A 459 37.51 -12.03 -17.60
N GLY A 460 38.23 -11.66 -18.67
CA GLY A 460 38.86 -10.35 -18.80
C GLY A 460 37.84 -9.21 -18.96
N ALA A 461 36.80 -9.41 -19.78
CA ALA A 461 35.74 -8.42 -19.90
C ALA A 461 34.97 -8.27 -18.59
N ALA A 462 34.60 -9.38 -17.95
CA ALA A 462 33.89 -9.37 -16.67
C ALA A 462 34.70 -8.69 -15.56
N SER A 463 36.03 -8.85 -15.53
CA SER A 463 36.88 -8.19 -14.54
C SER A 463 36.80 -6.66 -14.67
N VAL A 464 37.04 -6.12 -15.87
CA VAL A 464 37.10 -4.68 -16.13
C VAL A 464 35.72 -4.03 -16.00
N VAL A 465 34.67 -4.68 -16.52
CA VAL A 465 33.28 -4.19 -16.36
C VAL A 465 32.91 -4.19 -14.88
N SER A 466 33.19 -5.27 -14.14
CA SER A 466 32.81 -5.39 -12.73
C SER A 466 33.44 -4.30 -11.85
N ILE A 467 34.74 -4.02 -11.99
CA ILE A 467 35.41 -2.99 -11.19
C ILE A 467 34.94 -1.58 -11.55
N THR A 468 34.69 -1.33 -12.84
CA THR A 468 34.19 -0.03 -13.31
C THR A 468 32.76 0.22 -12.81
N MET A 469 31.89 -0.79 -12.93
CA MET A 469 30.50 -0.69 -12.46
C MET A 469 30.41 -0.64 -10.93
N ALA A 470 31.32 -1.29 -10.20
CA ALA A 470 31.39 -1.17 -8.74
C ALA A 470 31.49 0.28 -8.30
N LEU A 471 32.38 1.07 -8.94
CA LEU A 471 32.52 2.50 -8.62
C LEU A 471 31.24 3.28 -8.97
N GLY A 472 30.63 3.01 -10.12
CA GLY A 472 29.37 3.63 -10.53
C GLY A 472 28.23 3.37 -9.53
N ILE A 473 28.11 2.14 -9.02
CA ILE A 473 27.11 1.76 -8.03
C ILE A 473 27.36 2.44 -6.69
N VAL A 474 28.62 2.53 -6.23
CA VAL A 474 28.96 3.24 -4.99
C VAL A 474 28.59 4.72 -5.10
N LEU A 475 28.90 5.36 -6.23
CA LEU A 475 28.50 6.75 -6.48
C LEU A 475 26.99 6.93 -6.57
N MET A 476 26.27 5.97 -7.16
CA MET A 476 24.81 5.98 -7.17
C MET A 476 24.25 5.97 -5.74
N VAL A 477 24.78 5.13 -4.85
CA VAL A 477 24.37 5.11 -3.43
C VAL A 477 24.66 6.45 -2.75
N GLU A 478 25.83 7.05 -2.94
CA GLU A 478 26.14 8.36 -2.36
C GLU A 478 25.24 9.47 -2.92
N ILE A 479 24.91 9.45 -4.22
CA ILE A 479 23.95 10.39 -4.83
C ILE A 479 22.55 10.22 -4.25
N LEU A 480 22.08 8.98 -4.03
CA LEU A 480 20.80 8.72 -3.37
C LEU A 480 20.79 9.25 -1.93
N MET A 481 21.89 9.09 -1.19
CA MET A 481 22.01 9.63 0.15
C MET A 481 22.04 11.17 0.17
N GLU A 482 22.70 11.81 -0.81
CA GLU A 482 22.65 13.26 -0.99
C GLU A 482 21.26 13.77 -1.39
N ALA A 483 20.53 13.00 -2.21
CA ALA A 483 19.15 13.31 -2.57
C ALA A 483 18.24 13.30 -1.32
N ILE A 484 18.36 12.25 -0.49
CA ILE A 484 17.63 12.16 0.78
C ILE A 484 18.02 13.32 1.71
N TYR A 485 19.30 13.68 1.80
CA TYR A 485 19.76 14.82 2.56
C TYR A 485 19.07 16.13 2.13
N ILE A 486 19.10 16.44 0.83
CA ILE A 486 18.46 17.65 0.28
C ILE A 486 16.95 17.64 0.56
N GLN A 487 16.28 16.49 0.44
CA GLN A 487 14.84 16.36 0.71
C GLN A 487 14.50 16.63 2.18
N VAL A 488 15.29 16.09 3.10
CA VAL A 488 15.12 16.27 4.54
C VAL A 488 15.31 17.75 4.88
N GLU A 489 16.37 18.37 4.36
CA GLU A 489 16.70 19.76 4.65
C GLU A 489 15.68 20.74 4.05
N ALA A 490 15.19 20.48 2.84
CA ALA A 490 14.12 21.26 2.22
C ALA A 490 12.78 21.25 2.98
N LYS A 491 12.63 20.32 3.95
CA LYS A 491 11.45 20.21 4.82
C LYS A 491 11.66 20.73 6.24
N LYS A 492 12.89 21.01 6.70
CA LYS A 492 13.12 21.55 8.05
C LYS A 492 12.57 22.96 8.16
N ASP A 493 11.56 23.20 9.02
CA ASP A 493 11.25 24.52 9.54
C ASP A 493 12.30 24.89 10.61
N SER A 494 12.65 26.17 10.67
CA SER A 494 13.91 26.71 11.20
C SER A 494 14.34 26.20 12.59
N SER A 495 15.64 25.91 12.69
CA SER A 495 16.48 25.90 13.90
C SER A 495 16.11 24.96 15.05
N THR A 496 16.14 23.64 14.85
CA THR A 496 16.32 22.73 15.99
C THR A 496 17.31 21.61 15.69
N PHE A 497 18.44 21.69 16.40
CA PHE A 497 19.55 20.74 16.54
C PHE A 497 19.11 19.27 16.70
N ILE A 498 17.88 19.04 17.19
CA ILE A 498 17.25 17.74 17.39
C ILE A 498 17.02 16.96 16.07
N SER A 499 16.79 17.66 14.95
CA SER A 499 16.64 17.01 13.63
C SER A 499 17.94 16.43 13.05
N MET A 500 19.10 16.84 13.57
CA MET A 500 20.41 16.36 13.11
C MET A 500 20.76 15.00 13.75
N ILE A 501 20.33 14.76 14.99
CA ILE A 501 20.64 13.54 15.76
C ILE A 501 19.83 12.34 15.21
N ASP A 502 18.56 12.52 14.87
CA ASP A 502 17.75 11.45 14.22
C ASP A 502 18.15 11.20 12.77
N TYR A 503 18.55 12.24 12.02
CA TYR A 503 18.99 12.08 10.64
C TYR A 503 20.24 11.19 10.54
N GLN A 504 21.21 11.30 11.45
CA GLN A 504 22.43 10.48 11.38
C GLN A 504 22.14 8.97 11.56
N ASN A 505 21.22 8.61 12.47
CA ASN A 505 20.81 7.23 12.68
C ASN A 505 20.00 6.66 11.52
N ILE A 506 19.09 7.45 10.95
CA ILE A 506 18.33 7.06 9.74
C ILE A 506 19.29 6.93 8.55
N LYS A 507 20.21 7.88 8.39
CA LYS A 507 21.23 7.91 7.35
C LYS A 507 22.12 6.67 7.41
N SER A 508 22.61 6.27 8.59
CA SER A 508 23.49 5.10 8.73
C SER A 508 22.76 3.78 8.41
N ARG A 509 21.50 3.64 8.85
CA ARG A 509 20.66 2.47 8.53
C ARG A 509 20.35 2.39 7.03
N LEU A 510 19.89 3.49 6.42
CA LEU A 510 19.60 3.54 4.98
C LEU A 510 20.86 3.32 4.13
N LYS A 511 21.99 3.91 4.52
CA LYS A 511 23.28 3.71 3.86
C LYS A 511 23.69 2.23 3.89
N THR A 512 23.52 1.55 5.03
CA THR A 512 23.79 0.11 5.14
C THR A 512 22.89 -0.71 4.20
N ILE A 513 21.57 -0.42 4.18
CA ILE A 513 20.61 -1.11 3.30
C ILE A 513 20.98 -0.92 1.82
N PHE A 514 21.24 0.32 1.41
CA PHE A 514 21.63 0.61 0.03
C PHE A 514 22.95 -0.04 -0.36
N TYR A 515 23.93 -0.11 0.55
CA TYR A 515 25.17 -0.83 0.26
C TYR A 515 24.97 -2.33 0.14
N ILE A 516 24.12 -2.95 0.96
CA ILE A 516 23.78 -4.37 0.83
C ILE A 516 23.10 -4.62 -0.53
N ALA A 517 22.09 -3.83 -0.89
CA ALA A 517 21.41 -3.91 -2.17
C ALA A 517 22.37 -3.69 -3.36
N ALA A 518 23.25 -2.68 -3.25
CA ALA A 518 24.32 -2.42 -4.21
C ALA A 518 25.28 -3.60 -4.36
N SER A 519 25.60 -4.30 -3.27
CA SER A 519 26.52 -5.44 -3.26
C SER A 519 25.87 -6.67 -3.91
N ILE A 520 24.60 -6.93 -3.60
CA ILE A 520 23.80 -7.97 -4.27
C ILE A 520 23.69 -7.65 -5.76
N GLY A 521 23.37 -6.40 -6.09
CA GLY A 521 23.27 -5.96 -7.48
C GLY A 521 24.59 -6.10 -8.23
N TRP A 522 25.70 -5.70 -7.62
CA TRP A 522 27.04 -5.88 -8.19
C TRP A 522 27.39 -7.36 -8.42
N LEU A 523 27.05 -8.25 -7.48
CA LEU A 523 27.25 -9.69 -7.64
C LEU A 523 26.39 -10.26 -8.78
N ALA A 524 25.13 -9.83 -8.89
CA ALA A 524 24.26 -10.22 -10.00
C ALA A 524 24.82 -9.75 -11.34
N LEU A 525 25.36 -8.53 -11.41
CA LEU A 525 26.03 -8.00 -12.59
C LEU A 525 27.29 -8.78 -12.95
N LEU A 526 28.10 -9.15 -11.96
CA LEU A 526 29.29 -9.98 -12.16
C LEU A 526 28.89 -11.37 -12.70
N ALA A 527 27.91 -12.03 -12.07
CA ALA A 527 27.38 -13.31 -12.51
C ALA A 527 26.83 -13.25 -13.95
N ARG A 528 26.17 -12.15 -14.32
CA ARG A 528 25.67 -11.94 -15.68
C ARG A 528 26.79 -11.80 -16.70
N ASN A 529 27.82 -11.00 -16.41
CA ASN A 529 28.97 -10.84 -17.29
C ASN A 529 29.79 -12.13 -17.43
N LEU A 530 29.67 -13.05 -16.46
CA LEU A 530 30.26 -14.39 -16.51
C LEU A 530 29.35 -15.45 -17.17
N TYR A 531 28.16 -15.08 -17.63
CA TYR A 531 27.14 -16.01 -18.15
C TYR A 531 26.72 -17.09 -17.15
N MET A 532 26.87 -16.82 -15.85
CA MET A 532 26.47 -17.72 -14.76
C MET A 532 25.16 -17.32 -14.10
N TYR A 533 24.58 -16.16 -14.47
CA TYR A 533 23.38 -15.63 -13.83
C TYR A 533 22.19 -16.60 -13.92
N ASP A 534 21.88 -17.11 -15.12
CA ASP A 534 20.72 -17.99 -15.32
C ASP A 534 20.85 -19.29 -14.50
N GLY A 535 22.03 -19.92 -14.52
CA GLY A 535 22.29 -21.12 -13.71
C GLY A 535 22.29 -20.86 -12.21
N LEU A 536 22.86 -19.75 -11.74
CA LEU A 536 22.81 -19.36 -10.32
C LEU A 536 21.38 -19.03 -9.88
N TYR A 537 20.62 -18.33 -10.73
CA TYR A 537 19.23 -18.02 -10.48
C TYR A 537 18.41 -19.30 -10.36
N GLU A 538 18.60 -20.26 -11.26
CA GLU A 538 17.91 -21.55 -11.21
C GLU A 538 18.25 -22.34 -9.94
N ILE A 539 19.54 -22.44 -9.58
CA ILE A 539 19.97 -23.11 -8.35
C ILE A 539 19.35 -22.45 -7.11
N ILE A 540 19.42 -21.11 -7.02
CA ILE A 540 18.87 -20.35 -5.90
C ILE A 540 17.34 -20.48 -5.86
N SER A 541 16.67 -20.32 -7.01
CA SER A 541 15.22 -20.41 -7.13
C SER A 541 14.71 -21.79 -6.74
N ASN A 542 15.34 -22.86 -7.26
CA ASN A 542 15.00 -24.24 -6.90
C ASN A 542 15.21 -24.48 -5.40
N MET A 543 16.29 -23.96 -4.81
CA MET A 543 16.50 -24.03 -3.35
C MET A 543 15.44 -23.26 -2.55
N LEU A 544 14.97 -22.12 -3.05
CA LEU A 544 13.98 -21.25 -2.40
C LEU A 544 12.54 -21.78 -2.52
N VAL A 545 12.20 -22.37 -3.66
CA VAL A 545 10.84 -22.86 -3.98
C VAL A 545 10.65 -24.31 -3.55
N ALA A 546 11.73 -25.09 -3.37
CA ALA A 546 11.64 -26.45 -2.86
C ALA A 546 10.81 -26.54 -1.56
N GLU A 547 9.75 -27.34 -1.63
CA GLU A 547 8.87 -27.64 -0.50
C GLU A 547 9.61 -28.46 0.55
N ARG A 548 9.54 -27.99 1.80
CA ARG A 548 10.11 -28.68 2.98
C ARG A 548 8.98 -28.95 3.97
N LYS A 549 9.02 -30.11 4.61
CA LYS A 549 8.01 -30.54 5.58
C LYS A 549 8.62 -30.59 6.98
N ILE A 550 7.93 -29.98 7.95
CA ILE A 550 8.17 -30.19 9.39
C ILE A 550 6.84 -30.63 10.00
N GLY A 551 6.73 -31.93 10.34
CA GLY A 551 5.45 -32.53 10.74
C GLY A 551 4.39 -32.37 9.63
N ASN A 552 3.26 -31.74 9.97
CA ASN A 552 2.15 -31.47 9.05
C ASN A 552 2.24 -30.08 8.37
N PHE A 553 3.33 -29.34 8.57
CA PHE A 553 3.52 -28.03 7.96
C PHE A 553 4.46 -28.13 6.76
N THR A 554 3.97 -27.74 5.59
CA THR A 554 4.78 -27.49 4.39
C THR A 554 5.18 -26.01 4.37
N PHE A 555 6.46 -25.73 4.15
CA PHE A 555 6.95 -24.38 3.94
C PHE A 555 8.08 -24.38 2.92
N THR A 556 8.28 -23.23 2.28
CA THR A 556 9.38 -22.98 1.35
C THR A 556 10.31 -21.92 1.93
N PHE A 557 11.59 -21.90 1.59
CA PHE A 557 12.46 -20.81 2.08
C PHE A 557 12.04 -19.45 1.49
N SER A 558 11.48 -19.42 0.28
CA SER A 558 10.85 -18.23 -0.29
C SER A 558 9.74 -17.69 0.61
N SER A 559 8.85 -18.54 1.13
CA SER A 559 7.78 -18.11 2.04
C SER A 559 8.31 -17.47 3.33
N VAL A 560 9.39 -18.02 3.91
CA VAL A 560 10.02 -17.47 5.12
C VAL A 560 10.69 -16.14 4.83
N ILE A 561 11.39 -16.02 3.70
CA ILE A 561 12.01 -14.76 3.28
C ILE A 561 10.95 -13.69 3.03
N ILE A 562 9.86 -14.04 2.34
CA ILE A 562 8.72 -13.14 2.08
C ILE A 562 8.09 -12.69 3.40
N PHE A 563 7.86 -13.62 4.34
CA PHE A 563 7.36 -13.31 5.67
C PHE A 563 8.25 -12.28 6.38
N LEU A 564 9.55 -12.54 6.48
CA LEU A 564 10.51 -11.64 7.12
C LEU A 564 10.60 -10.29 6.40
N LEU A 565 10.53 -10.29 5.06
CA LEU A 565 10.56 -9.08 4.24
C LEU A 565 9.32 -8.21 4.50
N ILE A 566 8.14 -8.80 4.60
CA ILE A 566 6.90 -8.06 4.89
C ILE A 566 6.93 -7.47 6.29
N ILE A 567 7.38 -8.22 7.30
CA ILE A 567 7.55 -7.71 8.67
C ILE A 567 8.53 -6.54 8.69
N TRP A 568 9.68 -6.71 8.03
CA TRP A 568 10.67 -5.66 7.89
C TRP A 568 10.10 -4.43 7.18
N LEU A 569 9.40 -4.60 6.07
CA LEU A 569 8.77 -3.51 5.32
C LEU A 569 7.71 -2.79 6.15
N SER A 570 6.91 -3.52 6.92
CA SER A 570 5.91 -2.96 7.84
C SER A 570 6.56 -2.09 8.92
N SER A 571 7.72 -2.51 9.44
CA SER A 571 8.51 -1.70 10.36
C SER A 571 9.08 -0.43 9.72
N VAL A 572 9.52 -0.51 8.46
CA VAL A 572 10.01 0.64 7.68
C VAL A 572 8.87 1.62 7.39
N VAL A 573 7.72 1.14 6.95
CA VAL A 573 6.51 1.93 6.71
C VAL A 573 6.09 2.66 7.99
N THR A 574 6.09 1.97 9.12
CA THR A 574 5.83 2.57 10.44
C THR A 574 6.80 3.72 10.72
N GLN A 575 8.10 3.52 10.47
CA GLN A 575 9.13 4.56 10.67
C GLN A 575 8.91 5.76 9.74
N ILE A 576 8.58 5.52 8.47
CA ILE A 576 8.29 6.58 7.49
C ILE A 576 7.06 7.38 7.91
N ILE A 577 5.98 6.72 8.31
CA ILE A 577 4.76 7.38 8.78
C ILE A 577 5.02 8.20 10.05
N SER A 578 5.78 7.65 11.01
CA SER A 578 6.20 8.36 12.22
C SER A 578 6.96 9.65 11.88
N TYR A 579 7.84 9.56 10.89
CA TYR A 579 8.65 10.68 10.42
C TYR A 579 7.83 11.72 9.65
N LEU A 580 6.95 11.29 8.74
CA LEU A 580 6.08 12.17 7.96
C LEU A 580 5.10 12.95 8.85
N LEU A 581 4.64 12.33 9.93
CA LEU A 581 3.74 12.95 10.91
C LEU A 581 4.47 13.76 11.99
N GLY A 582 5.81 13.85 11.96
CA GLY A 582 6.57 14.70 12.88
C GLY A 582 6.74 14.17 14.30
N TYR A 583 6.47 12.89 14.57
CA TYR A 583 6.57 12.27 15.91
C TYR A 583 7.99 11.83 16.32
N THR A 584 9.01 12.31 15.61
CA THR A 584 10.41 12.03 15.95
C THR A 584 10.95 13.16 16.80
N GLY A 585 10.78 13.00 18.12
CA GLY A 585 11.31 13.92 19.11
C GLY A 585 10.43 13.99 20.34
N GLN A 586 11.06 13.78 21.50
CA GLN A 586 10.54 14.08 22.82
C GLN A 586 10.27 15.59 22.91
N SER A 587 9.13 16.03 22.40
CA SER A 587 8.70 17.42 22.53
C SER A 587 8.45 17.68 24.02
N SER A 588 9.25 18.60 24.58
CA SER A 588 9.08 19.13 25.93
C SER A 588 7.78 19.94 26.11
N GLN A 589 6.91 20.00 25.09
CA GLN A 589 5.52 20.38 25.26
C GLN A 589 4.62 19.14 25.24
N PRO A 590 3.86 18.89 26.32
CA PRO A 590 2.99 17.73 26.44
C PRO A 590 1.73 17.94 25.60
N GLN A 591 1.82 17.83 24.27
CA GLN A 591 0.65 17.50 23.45
C GLN A 591 0.28 16.02 23.68
N LYS A 592 -0.20 15.72 24.90
CA LYS A 592 -0.56 14.38 25.39
C LYS A 592 -1.62 13.64 24.56
N LYS A 593 -2.31 14.31 23.62
CA LYS A 593 -3.40 13.70 22.84
C LYS A 593 -2.95 12.95 21.58
N LEU A 594 -1.74 13.21 21.09
CA LEU A 594 -1.29 12.75 19.77
C LEU A 594 -0.31 11.54 19.84
N GLY A 595 0.45 11.40 20.93
CA GLY A 595 1.37 10.26 21.12
C GLY A 595 0.68 8.89 21.25
N SER A 596 -0.52 8.85 21.83
CA SER A 596 -1.33 7.63 21.94
C SER A 596 -1.88 7.17 20.58
N ALA A 597 -2.28 8.10 19.72
CA ALA A 597 -2.71 7.78 18.36
C ALA A 597 -1.56 7.18 17.53
N MET A 598 -0.34 7.68 17.69
CA MET A 598 0.84 7.14 17.02
C MET A 598 1.15 5.69 17.44
N LEU A 599 0.96 5.36 18.73
CA LEU A 599 1.11 4.00 19.23
C LEU A 599 0.06 3.06 18.61
N LEU A 600 -1.19 3.50 18.50
CA LEU A 600 -2.26 2.75 17.84
C LEU A 600 -1.98 2.55 16.34
N ILE A 601 -1.52 3.58 15.64
CA ILE A 601 -1.14 3.49 14.22
C ILE A 601 0.01 2.50 14.02
N ARG A 602 1.05 2.56 14.87
CA ARG A 602 2.17 1.60 14.83
C ARG A 602 1.67 0.16 15.08
N LEU A 603 0.81 -0.04 16.07
CA LEU A 603 0.26 -1.36 16.37
C LEU A 603 -0.62 -1.87 15.23
N ALA A 604 -1.42 -1.00 14.62
CA ALA A 604 -2.26 -1.32 13.48
C ALA A 604 -1.43 -1.71 12.24
N ILE A 605 -0.39 -0.94 11.90
CA ILE A 605 0.49 -1.24 10.76
C ILE A 605 1.25 -2.55 11.00
N LEU A 606 1.80 -2.75 12.21
CA LEU A 606 2.55 -3.96 12.52
C LEU A 606 1.63 -5.19 12.57
N GLY A 607 0.42 -5.04 13.12
CA GLY A 607 -0.61 -6.08 13.16
C GLY A 607 -1.06 -6.46 11.75
N ALA A 608 -1.44 -5.48 10.93
CA ALA A 608 -1.81 -5.70 9.53
C ALA A 608 -0.65 -6.29 8.71
N GLY A 609 0.56 -5.80 8.93
CA GLY A 609 1.79 -6.32 8.32
C GLY A 609 2.06 -7.77 8.69
N THR A 610 1.79 -8.15 9.94
CA THR A 610 1.93 -9.53 10.42
C THR A 610 0.88 -10.45 9.77
N LEU A 611 -0.38 -10.02 9.70
CA LEU A 611 -1.43 -10.76 9.01
C LEU A 611 -1.10 -10.94 7.52
N LEU A 612 -0.62 -9.89 6.86
CA LEU A 612 -0.21 -9.93 5.47
C LEU A 612 1.02 -10.84 5.27
N ALA A 613 1.96 -10.87 6.22
CA ALA A 613 3.12 -11.76 6.20
C ALA A 613 2.69 -13.24 6.26
N PHE A 614 1.75 -13.58 7.16
CA PHE A 614 1.18 -14.92 7.24
C PHE A 614 0.41 -15.30 5.96
N ALA A 615 -0.39 -14.39 5.41
CA ALA A 615 -1.14 -14.64 4.18
C ALA A 615 -0.21 -14.87 2.98
N ALA A 616 0.82 -14.04 2.84
CA ALA A 616 1.78 -14.12 1.73
C ALA A 616 2.76 -15.29 1.83
N SER A 617 3.00 -15.84 3.03
CA SER A 617 3.86 -17.01 3.21
C SER A 617 3.19 -18.33 2.83
N GLY A 618 1.89 -18.32 2.48
CA GLY A 618 1.18 -19.54 2.10
C GLY A 618 0.96 -20.53 3.25
N ILE A 619 1.14 -20.08 4.49
CA ILE A 619 0.77 -20.87 5.68
C ILE A 619 -0.75 -21.08 5.63
N PRO A 620 -1.26 -22.30 5.90
CA PRO A 620 -2.70 -22.56 5.88
C PRO A 620 -3.42 -21.67 6.91
N MET A 621 -4.25 -20.75 6.40
CA MET A 621 -4.95 -19.75 7.19
C MET A 621 -5.92 -20.37 8.20
N ASP A 622 -6.42 -21.58 7.96
CA ASP A 622 -7.41 -22.24 8.81
C ASP A 622 -6.96 -22.36 10.27
N LYS A 623 -5.69 -22.74 10.50
CA LYS A 623 -5.13 -22.86 11.85
C LYS A 623 -4.91 -21.49 12.50
N LEU A 624 -4.51 -20.50 11.71
CA LEU A 624 -4.29 -19.13 12.18
C LEU A 624 -5.63 -18.47 12.53
N ALA A 625 -6.68 -18.73 11.75
CA ALA A 625 -8.03 -18.21 11.97
C ALA A 625 -8.62 -18.68 13.30
N ILE A 626 -8.33 -19.92 13.73
CA ILE A 626 -8.74 -20.41 15.05
C ILE A 626 -8.05 -19.62 16.17
N VAL A 627 -6.73 -19.41 16.07
CA VAL A 627 -5.97 -18.66 17.08
C VAL A 627 -6.38 -17.19 17.11
N ILE A 628 -6.52 -16.55 15.94
CA ILE A 628 -6.98 -15.17 15.81
C ILE A 628 -8.43 -15.04 16.29
N GLY A 629 -9.29 -16.03 16.01
CA GLY A 629 -10.67 -16.07 16.48
C GLY A 629 -10.73 -16.13 18.00
N ALA A 630 -9.98 -17.05 18.62
CA ALA A 630 -9.90 -17.16 20.08
C ALA A 630 -9.34 -15.87 20.72
N LEU A 631 -8.26 -15.31 20.16
CA LEU A 631 -7.68 -14.05 20.60
C LEU A 631 -8.67 -12.89 20.44
N GLY A 632 -9.39 -12.84 19.31
CA GLY A 632 -10.38 -11.83 19.00
C GLY A 632 -11.57 -11.86 19.97
N VAL A 633 -12.05 -13.06 20.32
CA VAL A 633 -13.07 -13.25 21.36
C VAL A 633 -12.53 -12.76 22.72
N GLY A 634 -11.30 -13.15 23.09
CA GLY A 634 -10.67 -12.69 24.33
C GLY A 634 -10.51 -11.17 24.42
N ILE A 635 -10.05 -10.53 23.33
CA ILE A 635 -9.93 -9.06 23.23
C ILE A 635 -11.33 -8.42 23.27
N GLY A 636 -12.33 -9.01 22.61
CA GLY A 636 -13.71 -8.53 22.62
C GLY A 636 -14.30 -8.51 24.03
N PHE A 637 -14.11 -9.58 24.80
CA PHE A 637 -14.50 -9.62 26.21
C PHE A 637 -13.74 -8.59 27.05
N GLY A 638 -12.43 -8.44 26.84
CA GLY A 638 -11.62 -7.44 27.55
C GLY A 638 -12.02 -5.99 27.23
N LEU A 639 -12.50 -5.73 26.00
CA LEU A 639 -12.90 -4.39 25.53
C LEU A 639 -14.39 -4.10 25.76
N GLN A 640 -15.18 -5.07 26.20
CA GLN A 640 -16.64 -4.96 26.34
C GLN A 640 -17.06 -3.68 27.07
N ASN A 641 -16.43 -3.37 28.20
CA ASN A 641 -16.74 -2.17 28.99
C ASN A 641 -16.39 -0.86 28.27
N ILE A 642 -15.33 -0.84 27.47
CA ILE A 642 -14.96 0.36 26.70
C ILE A 642 -15.98 0.59 25.57
N VAL A 643 -16.40 -0.47 24.88
CA VAL A 643 -17.42 -0.39 23.83
C VAL A 643 -18.76 0.03 24.43
N ASN A 644 -19.16 -0.55 25.56
CA ASN A 644 -20.39 -0.17 26.26
C ASN A 644 -20.40 1.33 26.56
N ASN A 645 -19.33 1.85 27.19
CA ASN A 645 -19.21 3.27 27.50
C ASN A 645 -19.19 4.18 26.26
N LEU A 646 -18.59 3.74 25.15
CA LEU A 646 -18.60 4.46 23.89
C LEU A 646 -20.02 4.56 23.32
N VAL A 647 -20.72 3.42 23.24
CA VAL A 647 -22.09 3.34 22.73
C VAL A 647 -23.03 4.16 23.62
N SER A 648 -22.94 4.04 24.94
CA SER A 648 -23.70 4.87 25.87
C SER A 648 -23.40 6.35 25.70
N GLY A 649 -22.15 6.74 25.43
CA GLY A 649 -21.80 8.13 25.11
C GLY A 649 -22.47 8.65 23.85
N VAL A 650 -22.53 7.82 22.79
CA VAL A 650 -23.25 8.15 21.55
C VAL A 650 -24.75 8.28 21.81
N ILE A 651 -25.34 7.36 22.57
CA ILE A 651 -26.76 7.40 22.96
C ILE A 651 -27.06 8.70 23.72
N LEU A 652 -26.26 9.04 24.75
CA LEU A 652 -26.41 10.29 25.51
C LEU A 652 -26.35 11.53 24.62
N ALA A 653 -25.47 11.54 23.61
CA ALA A 653 -25.34 12.66 22.68
C ALA A 653 -26.55 12.81 21.73
N PHE A 654 -27.19 11.69 21.34
CA PHE A 654 -28.33 11.68 20.43
C PHE A 654 -29.67 11.85 21.13
N GLU A 655 -29.94 11.08 22.19
CA GLU A 655 -31.21 11.10 22.91
C GLU A 655 -31.30 12.25 23.92
N LYS A 656 -30.15 12.75 24.38
CA LYS A 656 -30.01 13.87 25.32
C LYS A 656 -30.91 13.79 26.57
N PRO A 657 -30.90 12.67 27.33
CA PRO A 657 -31.61 12.61 28.62
C PRO A 657 -31.00 13.53 29.70
N ILE A 658 -29.76 13.99 29.48
CA ILE A 658 -29.03 14.96 30.28
C ILE A 658 -28.24 15.88 29.34
N GLU A 659 -28.19 17.18 29.64
CA GLU A 659 -27.37 18.15 28.91
C GLU A 659 -26.27 18.76 29.80
N VAL A 660 -25.25 19.33 29.16
CA VAL A 660 -24.19 20.06 29.88
C VAL A 660 -24.81 21.28 30.57
N GLY A 661 -24.67 21.36 31.89
CA GLY A 661 -25.31 22.37 32.74
C GLY A 661 -26.48 21.85 33.56
N ASP A 662 -26.96 20.62 33.30
CA ASP A 662 -28.04 20.03 34.09
C ASP A 662 -27.61 19.67 35.51
N VAL A 663 -28.55 19.80 36.46
CA VAL A 663 -28.38 19.32 37.82
C VAL A 663 -28.96 17.92 37.92
N ILE A 664 -28.09 16.96 38.14
CA ILE A 664 -28.45 15.54 38.16
C ILE A 664 -28.12 14.91 39.50
N GLU A 665 -28.86 13.85 39.83
CA GLU A 665 -28.64 13.02 40.99
C GLU A 665 -28.55 11.55 40.55
N LEU A 666 -27.42 10.92 40.90
CA LEU A 666 -27.09 9.54 40.56
C LEU A 666 -26.74 8.80 41.86
N GLY A 667 -27.63 7.92 42.30
CA GLY A 667 -27.51 7.25 43.60
C GLY A 667 -27.51 8.25 44.76
N THR A 668 -26.40 8.36 45.48
CA THR A 668 -26.24 9.30 46.62
C THR A 668 -25.49 10.58 46.25
N ARG A 669 -25.11 10.75 44.98
CA ARG A 669 -24.28 11.88 44.52
C ARG A 669 -25.13 12.82 43.66
N SER A 670 -25.14 14.10 44.01
CA SER A 670 -25.77 15.16 43.22
C SER A 670 -24.73 16.17 42.74
N GLY A 671 -24.89 16.67 41.51
CA GLY A 671 -23.97 17.64 40.93
C GLY A 671 -24.39 18.15 39.57
N VAL A 672 -23.60 19.06 39.01
CA VAL A 672 -23.84 19.71 37.72
C VAL A 672 -23.00 19.05 36.62
N VAL A 673 -23.62 18.68 35.51
CA VAL A 673 -22.92 18.11 34.35
C VAL A 673 -21.99 19.16 33.72
N LYS A 674 -20.69 18.90 33.67
CA LYS A 674 -19.67 19.82 33.08
C LYS A 674 -19.30 19.46 31.65
N GLU A 675 -19.14 18.18 31.37
CA GLU A 675 -18.69 17.68 30.08
C GLU A 675 -19.25 16.27 29.87
N ILE A 676 -19.81 16.00 28.71
CA ILE A 676 -20.17 14.65 28.26
C ILE A 676 -19.09 14.21 27.28
N GLY A 677 -18.16 13.37 27.77
CA GLY A 677 -17.09 12.82 26.94
C GLY A 677 -17.54 11.54 26.22
N ILE A 678 -16.67 11.04 25.33
CA ILE A 678 -16.96 9.83 24.53
C ILE A 678 -17.18 8.57 25.39
N ARG A 679 -16.46 8.42 26.51
CA ARG A 679 -16.53 7.23 27.39
C ARG A 679 -17.03 7.51 28.82
N SER A 680 -16.98 8.76 29.23
CA SER A 680 -17.28 9.17 30.60
C SER A 680 -17.69 10.62 30.61
N SER A 681 -18.62 10.97 31.50
CA SER A 681 -19.04 12.34 31.75
C SER A 681 -18.45 12.85 33.06
N LYS A 682 -18.23 14.16 33.14
CA LYS A 682 -17.75 14.84 34.35
C LYS A 682 -18.89 15.57 35.02
N ILE A 683 -19.06 15.32 36.31
CA ILE A 683 -20.09 15.92 37.14
C ILE A 683 -19.39 16.67 38.26
N SER A 684 -19.68 17.97 38.40
CA SER A 684 -19.19 18.79 39.50
C SER A 684 -20.09 18.62 40.70
N ALA A 685 -19.60 17.97 41.76
CA ALA A 685 -20.34 17.80 43.01
C ALA A 685 -20.35 19.10 43.83
N GLY A 686 -21.31 19.22 44.75
CA GLY A 686 -21.48 20.41 45.60
C GLY A 686 -20.34 20.67 46.59
N ASP A 687 -19.48 19.67 46.83
CA ASP A 687 -18.27 19.79 47.67
C ASP A 687 -17.04 20.31 46.91
N GLY A 688 -17.20 20.62 45.62
CA GLY A 688 -16.14 21.10 44.74
C GLY A 688 -15.34 20.00 44.03
N SER A 689 -15.68 18.72 44.21
CA SER A 689 -15.03 17.62 43.49
C SER A 689 -15.59 17.42 42.07
N GLU A 690 -14.74 16.98 41.14
CA GLU A 690 -15.17 16.49 39.82
C GLU A 690 -15.26 14.96 39.83
N VAL A 691 -16.47 14.45 39.66
CA VAL A 691 -16.75 13.02 39.57
C VAL A 691 -16.77 12.61 38.11
N ILE A 692 -15.89 11.66 37.74
CA ILE A 692 -15.87 11.06 36.41
C ILE A 692 -16.73 9.81 36.45
N VAL A 693 -17.86 9.84 35.75
CA VAL A 693 -18.82 8.73 35.68
C VAL A 693 -18.73 8.07 34.30
N PRO A 694 -18.53 6.73 34.22
CA PRO A 694 -18.64 6.00 32.96
C PRO A 694 -20.00 6.23 32.31
N ASN A 695 -20.05 6.45 30.99
CA ASN A 695 -21.32 6.73 30.32
C ASN A 695 -22.28 5.54 30.39
N GLY A 696 -21.76 4.31 30.46
CA GLY A 696 -22.56 3.10 30.66
C GLY A 696 -23.35 3.15 31.96
N ASP A 697 -22.77 3.70 33.03
CA ASP A 697 -23.45 3.81 34.33
C ASP A 697 -24.57 4.85 34.30
N LEU A 698 -24.40 5.94 33.54
CA LEU A 698 -25.43 6.98 33.37
C LEU A 698 -26.68 6.49 32.64
N ILE A 699 -26.52 5.50 31.75
CA ILE A 699 -27.62 4.87 31.02
C ILE A 699 -28.19 3.68 31.81
N ALA A 700 -27.34 2.90 32.50
CA ALA A 700 -27.76 1.68 33.17
C ALA A 700 -28.40 1.92 34.55
N GLN A 701 -28.02 2.98 35.26
CA GLN A 701 -28.52 3.29 36.60
C GLN A 701 -29.68 4.31 36.55
N GLN A 702 -30.54 4.28 37.57
CA GLN A 702 -31.59 5.27 37.74
C GLN A 702 -30.97 6.64 38.06
N LEU A 703 -31.30 7.64 37.23
CA LEU A 703 -30.86 9.02 37.35
C LEU A 703 -32.06 9.95 37.47
N VAL A 704 -31.97 10.95 38.35
CA VAL A 704 -32.94 12.04 38.45
C VAL A 704 -32.31 13.29 37.82
N ASN A 705 -32.94 13.80 36.76
CA ASN A 705 -32.58 15.10 36.18
C ASN A 705 -33.53 16.17 36.72
N TRP A 706 -32.98 17.09 37.51
CA TRP A 706 -33.77 18.13 38.17
C TRP A 706 -34.06 19.34 37.27
N THR A 707 -33.42 19.44 36.10
CA THR A 707 -33.51 20.62 35.21
C THR A 707 -33.96 20.32 33.79
N LEU A 708 -34.30 19.07 33.47
CA LEU A 708 -34.64 18.61 32.11
C LEU A 708 -35.75 19.45 31.43
N THR A 709 -36.88 19.65 32.12
CA THR A 709 -38.07 20.31 31.55
C THR A 709 -38.31 21.68 32.15
N SER A 710 -37.96 21.87 33.42
CA SER A 710 -38.16 23.11 34.17
C SER A 710 -37.12 23.23 35.27
N ARG A 711 -36.77 24.46 35.66
CA ARG A 711 -35.91 24.75 36.82
C ARG A 711 -36.68 24.88 38.14
N THR A 712 -38.01 24.70 38.09
CA THR A 712 -38.88 24.81 39.25
C THR A 712 -38.73 23.61 40.18
N ARG A 713 -38.53 23.85 41.48
CA ARG A 713 -38.40 22.78 42.48
C ARG A 713 -39.44 22.93 43.57
N ARG A 714 -40.05 21.80 43.98
CA ARG A 714 -40.87 21.76 45.20
C ARG A 714 -39.96 21.63 46.43
N VAL A 715 -40.18 22.50 47.40
CA VAL A 715 -39.53 22.46 48.72
C VAL A 715 -40.57 21.96 49.72
N ASP A 716 -40.20 20.89 50.43
CA ASP A 716 -41.03 20.28 51.46
C ASP A 716 -40.43 20.60 52.85
N ILE A 717 -41.25 21.17 53.74
CA ILE A 717 -40.92 21.53 55.11
C ILE A 717 -41.96 20.90 56.05
N ILE A 718 -41.50 20.45 57.22
CA ILE A 718 -42.38 19.94 58.29
C ILE A 718 -42.21 20.86 59.49
N VAL A 719 -43.33 21.39 59.99
CA VAL A 719 -43.38 22.27 61.17
C VAL A 719 -44.32 21.65 62.19
N SER A 720 -43.88 21.51 63.44
CA SER A 720 -44.68 20.86 64.50
C SER A 720 -45.20 21.89 65.51
N VAL A 721 -46.51 21.91 65.76
CA VAL A 721 -47.18 22.84 66.72
C VAL A 721 -47.73 22.08 67.94
N THR A 722 -47.91 22.73 69.09
CA THR A 722 -48.43 22.05 70.30
C THR A 722 -49.93 21.70 70.19
N TYR A 723 -50.35 20.66 70.93
CA TYR A 723 -51.77 20.34 71.11
C TYR A 723 -52.52 21.48 71.79
N GLY A 724 -53.77 21.72 71.37
CA GLY A 724 -54.59 22.83 71.84
C GLY A 724 -54.47 24.11 71.00
N THR A 725 -53.54 24.14 70.04
CA THR A 725 -53.45 25.21 69.03
C THR A 725 -54.68 25.21 68.12
N ASP A 726 -55.17 26.40 67.77
CA ASP A 726 -56.15 26.55 66.69
C ASP A 726 -55.48 26.21 65.34
N LEU A 727 -55.67 24.97 64.90
CA LEU A 727 -55.10 24.45 63.66
C LEU A 727 -55.57 25.22 62.44
N LYS A 728 -56.83 25.69 62.41
CA LYS A 728 -57.33 26.46 61.27
C LYS A 728 -56.60 27.79 61.18
N LYS A 729 -56.37 28.45 62.32
CA LYS A 729 -55.60 29.70 62.40
C LYS A 729 -54.13 29.48 61.98
N ALA A 730 -53.50 28.40 62.44
CA ALA A 730 -52.11 28.07 62.09
C ALA A 730 -51.92 27.77 60.59
N LEU A 731 -52.80 26.94 60.02
CA LEU A 731 -52.76 26.59 58.58
C LEU A 731 -52.97 27.83 57.71
N THR A 732 -53.96 28.66 58.05
CA THR A 732 -54.27 29.90 57.29
C THR A 732 -53.12 30.89 57.37
N LEU A 733 -52.55 31.10 58.56
CA LEU A 733 -51.41 32.01 58.76
C LEU A 733 -50.19 31.62 57.91
N ILE A 734 -49.82 30.34 57.91
CA ILE A 734 -48.70 29.83 57.13
C ILE A 734 -49.01 29.94 55.63
N LYS A 735 -50.24 29.60 55.22
CA LYS A 735 -50.65 29.68 53.82
C LYS A 735 -50.62 31.12 53.29
N ASP A 736 -51.20 32.06 54.03
CA ASP A 736 -51.24 33.49 53.67
C ASP A 736 -49.84 34.09 53.62
N TYR A 737 -48.92 33.63 54.47
CA TYR A 737 -47.53 34.03 54.39
C TYR A 737 -46.88 33.60 53.07
N LEU A 738 -47.01 32.32 52.71
CA LEU A 738 -46.34 31.75 51.53
C LEU A 738 -46.87 32.35 50.23
N ILE A 739 -48.17 32.67 50.14
CA ILE A 739 -48.77 33.28 48.94
C ILE A 739 -48.24 34.69 48.67
N ASN A 740 -47.83 35.39 49.73
CA ASN A 740 -47.34 36.77 49.65
C ASN A 740 -45.82 36.88 49.45
N LEU A 741 -45.09 35.76 49.47
CA LEU A 741 -43.65 35.76 49.26
C LEU A 741 -43.32 35.85 47.76
N GLU A 742 -42.46 36.80 47.37
CA GLU A 742 -42.14 37.06 45.96
C GLU A 742 -41.35 35.93 45.28
N ASP A 743 -40.47 35.23 46.03
CA ASP A 743 -39.64 34.13 45.52
C ASP A 743 -40.37 32.76 45.47
N ILE A 744 -41.66 32.70 45.88
CA ILE A 744 -42.49 31.49 45.80
C ILE A 744 -43.46 31.57 44.60
N LEU A 745 -43.55 30.49 43.84
CA LEU A 745 -44.47 30.40 42.70
C LEU A 745 -45.92 30.37 43.17
N LYS A 746 -46.74 31.21 42.54
CA LYS A 746 -48.20 31.25 42.77
C LYS A 746 -48.95 30.12 42.05
N SER A 747 -48.33 29.53 41.03
CA SER A 747 -48.85 28.39 40.27
C SER A 747 -47.70 27.42 39.98
N PRO A 748 -47.67 26.21 40.58
CA PRO A 748 -48.67 25.65 41.50
C PRO A 748 -48.73 26.38 42.86
N GLU A 749 -49.92 26.51 43.44
CA GLU A 749 -50.14 27.22 44.72
C GLU A 749 -49.44 26.50 45.89
N PRO A 750 -48.90 27.23 46.88
CA PRO A 750 -48.41 26.64 48.13
C PRO A 750 -49.49 25.83 48.85
N VAL A 751 -49.11 24.63 49.28
CA VAL A 751 -50.01 23.69 49.94
C VAL A 751 -49.54 23.49 51.38
N VAL A 752 -50.44 23.76 52.32
CA VAL A 752 -50.20 23.59 53.76
C VAL A 752 -51.22 22.59 54.29
N LEU A 753 -50.76 21.41 54.70
CA LEU A 753 -51.61 20.30 55.12
C LEU A 753 -51.24 19.85 56.53
N LEU A 754 -52.25 19.42 57.28
CA LEU A 754 -52.01 18.64 58.48
C LEU A 754 -51.48 17.27 58.06
N GLN A 755 -50.28 16.90 58.51
CA GLN A 755 -49.64 15.66 58.09
C GLN A 755 -49.93 14.52 59.05
N ASN A 756 -49.59 14.69 60.33
CA ASN A 756 -49.73 13.65 61.35
C ASN A 756 -49.85 14.25 62.75
N PHE A 757 -50.48 13.49 63.67
CA PHE A 757 -50.47 13.77 65.11
C PHE A 757 -49.32 12.95 65.75
N ARG A 758 -48.38 13.61 66.45
CA ARG A 758 -47.26 12.96 67.17
C ARG A 758 -47.40 13.11 68.68
N ASP A 759 -46.60 12.42 69.48
CA ASP A 759 -46.68 12.47 70.95
C ASP A 759 -46.49 13.87 71.55
N THR A 760 -45.62 14.68 70.94
CA THR A 760 -45.21 16.00 71.44
C THR A 760 -45.91 17.17 70.73
N GLY A 761 -46.58 16.93 69.61
CA GLY A 761 -47.23 17.97 68.81
C GLY A 761 -47.91 17.46 67.55
N ILE A 762 -48.38 18.39 66.73
CA ILE A 762 -49.12 18.14 65.51
C ILE A 762 -48.28 18.67 64.34
N ASP A 763 -47.99 17.81 63.37
CA ASP A 763 -47.17 18.16 62.22
C ASP A 763 -47.99 18.80 61.12
N ILE A 764 -47.45 19.89 60.60
CA ILE A 764 -47.94 20.62 59.45
C ILE A 764 -46.89 20.45 58.34
N GLN A 765 -47.31 19.83 57.24
CA GLN A 765 -46.49 19.74 56.04
C GLN A 765 -46.74 20.97 55.16
N VAL A 766 -45.67 21.70 54.89
CA VAL A 766 -45.65 22.89 54.07
C VAL A 766 -44.92 22.57 52.77
N MET A 767 -45.61 22.70 51.65
CA MET A 767 -45.07 22.42 50.31
C MET A 767 -45.24 23.66 49.44
N PHE A 768 -44.14 24.15 48.88
CA PHE A 768 -44.17 25.30 47.97
C PHE A 768 -43.18 25.12 46.83
N TRP A 769 -43.43 25.78 45.71
CA TRP A 769 -42.58 25.71 44.53
C TRP A 769 -41.76 26.99 44.41
N ILE A 770 -40.50 26.84 44.03
CA ILE A 770 -39.60 27.98 43.74
C ILE A 770 -39.16 27.93 42.28
N SER A 771 -38.83 29.08 41.70
CA SER A 771 -38.42 29.24 40.30
C SER A 771 -36.96 28.84 40.04
N ASP A 772 -36.09 28.98 41.06
CA ASP A 772 -34.67 28.66 40.96
C ASP A 772 -34.27 27.55 41.94
N LEU A 773 -33.95 26.39 41.38
CA LEU A 773 -33.44 25.23 42.11
C LEU A 773 -32.20 25.53 42.97
N GLY A 774 -31.34 26.47 42.55
CA GLY A 774 -30.13 26.85 43.30
C GLY A 774 -30.44 27.52 44.64
N LYS A 775 -31.58 28.23 44.74
CA LYS A 775 -32.02 28.91 45.97
C LYS A 775 -32.76 27.99 46.94
N ALA A 776 -33.02 26.72 46.60
CA ALA A 776 -33.86 25.83 47.40
C ALA A 776 -33.44 25.71 48.87
N GLY A 777 -32.13 25.59 49.13
CA GLY A 777 -31.61 25.52 50.50
C GLY A 777 -31.81 26.82 51.27
N VAL A 778 -31.54 27.96 50.62
CA VAL A 778 -31.67 29.30 51.21
C VAL A 778 -33.14 29.61 51.50
N MET A 779 -34.02 29.43 50.52
CA MET A 779 -35.47 29.64 50.67
C MET A 779 -36.07 28.75 51.75
N LYS A 780 -35.63 27.48 51.83
CA LYS A 780 -36.08 26.59 52.90
C LYS A 780 -35.73 27.15 54.27
N SER A 781 -34.50 27.67 54.44
CA SER A 781 -34.07 28.26 55.70
C SER A 781 -34.85 29.52 56.04
N GLU A 782 -35.00 30.42 55.08
CA GLU A 782 -35.72 31.70 55.23
C GLU A 782 -37.18 31.47 55.62
N VAL A 783 -37.90 30.65 54.84
CA VAL A 783 -39.30 30.30 55.12
C VAL A 783 -39.45 29.64 56.48
N LEU A 784 -38.54 28.74 56.87
CA LEU A 784 -38.59 28.10 58.19
C LEU A 784 -38.40 29.10 59.32
N THR A 785 -37.46 30.04 59.18
CA THR A 785 -37.21 31.12 60.15
C THR A 785 -38.42 32.05 60.27
N ASP A 786 -39.03 32.43 59.15
CA ASP A 786 -40.17 33.35 59.19
C ASP A 786 -41.44 32.69 59.70
N ILE A 787 -41.67 31.42 59.38
CA ILE A 787 -42.75 30.64 59.98
C ILE A 787 -42.56 30.58 61.51
N TYR A 788 -41.34 30.37 61.98
CA TYR A 788 -41.04 30.37 63.41
C TYR A 788 -41.43 31.70 64.07
N VAL A 789 -41.02 32.83 63.50
CA VAL A 789 -41.34 34.17 64.01
C VAL A 789 -42.85 34.44 63.99
N LYS A 790 -43.53 34.16 62.87
CA LYS A 790 -44.97 34.43 62.72
C LYS A 790 -45.84 33.57 63.63
N LEU A 791 -45.47 32.31 63.86
CA LEU A 791 -46.18 31.46 64.81
C LEU A 791 -46.04 32.00 66.23
N GLN A 792 -44.86 32.49 66.60
CA GLN A 792 -44.61 33.09 67.91
C GLN A 792 -45.42 34.38 68.11
N GLU A 793 -45.43 35.28 67.13
CA GLU A 793 -46.23 36.53 67.16
C GLU A 793 -47.74 36.27 67.27
N ALA A 794 -48.23 35.17 66.67
CA ALA A 794 -49.63 34.77 66.74
C ALA A 794 -50.03 34.06 68.05
N GLY A 795 -49.09 33.90 68.99
CA GLY A 795 -49.27 33.18 70.25
C GLY A 795 -49.37 31.66 70.10
N ILE A 796 -48.92 31.12 68.96
CA ILE A 796 -48.95 29.69 68.67
C ILE A 796 -47.62 29.07 69.12
N SER A 797 -47.68 28.22 70.15
CA SER A 797 -46.48 27.55 70.66
C SER A 797 -46.05 26.43 69.72
N ILE A 798 -44.78 26.44 69.35
CA ILE A 798 -44.16 25.35 68.60
C ILE A 798 -44.01 24.14 69.53
N ALA A 799 -44.17 22.95 68.98
CA ALA A 799 -44.03 21.72 69.75
C ALA A 799 -42.59 21.57 70.22
N HIS A 800 -42.38 21.71 71.53
CA HIS A 800 -41.14 21.33 72.18
C HIS A 800 -41.23 19.88 72.66
N PRO A 801 -40.11 19.15 72.72
CA PRO A 801 -40.09 17.84 73.37
C PRO A 801 -40.63 17.97 74.80
N ARG A 802 -41.68 17.20 75.16
CA ARG A 802 -42.16 17.21 76.56
C ARG A 802 -41.12 16.56 77.46
N PRO A 803 -40.84 17.11 78.65
CA PRO A 803 -40.21 16.34 79.71
C PRO A 803 -41.06 15.10 80.00
N GLN A 804 -40.42 13.93 80.09
CA GLN A 804 -41.09 12.66 80.37
C GLN A 804 -41.80 12.74 81.73
N GLN A 805 -43.13 12.66 81.73
CA GLN A 805 -43.90 12.65 82.98
C GLN A 805 -43.81 11.24 83.58
N LEU A 806 -42.87 11.03 84.49
CA LEU A 806 -42.74 9.79 85.26
C LEU A 806 -43.89 9.69 86.26
N GLN A 807 -44.90 8.88 85.92
CA GLN A 807 -45.92 8.47 86.87
C GLN A 807 -45.37 7.27 87.64
N ILE A 808 -44.86 7.51 88.85
CA ILE A 808 -44.38 6.43 89.71
C ILE A 808 -45.58 5.92 90.50
N ASN A 809 -46.12 4.77 90.10
CA ASN A 809 -47.05 4.01 90.94
C ASN A 809 -46.22 3.22 91.95
N MET A 810 -46.06 3.75 93.17
CA MET A 810 -45.53 2.97 94.30
C MET A 810 -46.70 2.33 95.06
N GLU A 811 -46.66 1.01 95.26
CA GLU A 811 -47.47 0.38 96.31
C GLU A 811 -46.99 0.83 97.69
N PRO A 812 -47.86 0.94 98.72
CA PRO A 812 -47.50 1.47 100.05
C PRO A 812 -46.39 0.69 100.80
N GLY A 813 -45.89 -0.43 100.27
CA GLY A 813 -44.88 -1.29 100.91
C GLY A 813 -43.43 -1.13 100.41
N ASP A 814 -43.19 -0.47 99.28
CA ASP A 814 -41.86 -0.47 98.61
C ASP A 814 -40.97 0.75 98.97
N TRP A 815 -41.37 1.55 99.96
CA TRP A 815 -40.52 2.60 100.51
C TRP A 815 -39.41 2.01 101.40
N LYS A 816 -38.21 1.81 100.85
CA LYS A 816 -36.97 1.74 101.64
C LYS A 816 -36.22 3.08 101.54
N GLN A 817 -36.01 3.74 102.68
CA GLN A 817 -35.17 4.93 102.77
C GLN A 817 -33.77 4.64 102.24
N PRO A 818 -33.14 5.54 101.46
CA PRO A 818 -31.76 5.37 101.04
C PRO A 818 -30.86 5.43 102.28
N THR A 819 -30.16 4.34 102.59
CA THR A 819 -29.06 4.36 103.56
C THR A 819 -27.89 5.14 102.97
N ALA A 820 -27.29 6.01 103.78
CA ALA A 820 -26.12 6.82 103.41
C ALA A 820 -25.00 5.95 102.79
N PRO A 821 -24.27 6.46 101.77
CA PRO A 821 -23.20 5.70 101.15
C PRO A 821 -22.03 5.55 102.14
N THR A 822 -21.73 4.31 102.51
CA THR A 822 -20.50 3.93 103.21
C THR A 822 -19.31 4.04 102.23
N PRO A 823 -18.15 4.61 102.64
CA PRO A 823 -17.02 4.85 101.75
C PRO A 823 -16.35 3.51 101.37
N ALA A 824 -16.27 3.23 100.07
CA ALA A 824 -15.51 2.11 99.53
C ALA A 824 -14.13 2.55 99.01
N ALA A 825 -13.17 1.67 99.24
CA ALA A 825 -11.71 1.78 99.17
C ALA A 825 -11.11 2.06 97.75
N PRO A 826 -9.81 2.39 97.64
CA PRO A 826 -9.21 2.91 96.41
C PRO A 826 -9.07 1.85 95.31
N ALA A 827 -9.35 2.25 94.08
CA ALA A 827 -9.13 1.46 92.87
C ALA A 827 -7.71 1.72 92.32
N ASP A 828 -6.90 0.66 92.26
CA ASP A 828 -5.59 0.64 91.59
C ASP A 828 -5.69 0.08 90.15
N PRO A 829 -4.71 0.35 89.27
CA PRO A 829 -4.99 0.76 87.90
C PRO A 829 -4.51 -0.21 86.78
N ILE A 830 -5.06 0.03 85.57
CA ILE A 830 -4.56 -0.30 84.20
C ILE A 830 -4.68 -1.75 83.70
N ALA A 831 -5.31 -1.93 82.52
CA ALA A 831 -4.66 -2.55 81.36
C ALA A 831 -5.48 -2.38 80.06
N ALA A 832 -4.89 -1.67 79.09
CA ALA A 832 -5.24 -1.72 77.69
C ALA A 832 -4.90 -3.09 77.09
N VAL A 833 -5.71 -3.60 76.16
CA VAL A 833 -5.40 -4.81 75.39
C VAL A 833 -5.59 -4.56 73.89
N THR A 834 -4.49 -4.76 73.17
CA THR A 834 -4.27 -4.79 71.71
C THR A 834 -4.98 -5.95 71.00
N PRO A 835 -5.12 -5.91 69.65
CA PRO A 835 -5.77 -6.97 68.87
C PRO A 835 -4.78 -8.01 68.32
N THR A 836 -5.13 -9.31 68.35
CA THR A 836 -4.46 -10.38 67.56
C THR A 836 -5.36 -11.64 67.44
N PRO A 837 -5.04 -12.64 66.58
CA PRO A 837 -5.64 -12.88 65.26
C PRO A 837 -6.57 -14.12 65.18
N ALA A 838 -7.21 -14.32 64.04
CA ALA A 838 -8.04 -15.48 63.71
C ALA A 838 -7.23 -16.73 63.31
N ALA A 839 -7.62 -17.90 63.83
CA ALA A 839 -7.36 -19.26 63.32
C ALA A 839 -8.24 -20.28 64.10
N PRO A 840 -8.34 -21.56 63.71
CA PRO A 840 -9.05 -22.08 62.53
C PRO A 840 -10.10 -23.16 62.91
N ASP A 841 -11.08 -23.40 62.03
CA ASP A 841 -12.00 -24.55 62.12
C ASP A 841 -11.52 -25.74 61.28
N ALA A 842 -11.63 -26.94 61.84
CA ALA A 842 -11.48 -28.27 61.21
C ALA A 842 -12.33 -29.29 62.00
N PRO A 843 -12.59 -30.54 61.53
CA PRO A 843 -12.65 -31.08 60.17
C PRO A 843 -13.92 -31.95 59.91
N ARG A 844 -14.17 -32.37 58.66
CA ARG A 844 -14.82 -33.66 58.34
C ARG A 844 -14.13 -34.35 57.16
N GLU A 845 -14.00 -35.66 57.31
CA GLU A 845 -13.16 -36.63 56.62
C GLU A 845 -13.61 -36.99 55.19
N GLY A 846 -12.70 -37.57 54.39
CA GLY A 846 -13.12 -38.50 53.31
C GLY A 846 -12.22 -38.67 52.07
N GLN A 847 -11.09 -39.35 52.23
CA GLN A 847 -10.50 -40.37 51.32
C GLN A 847 -9.93 -40.02 49.91
N SER A 848 -8.62 -40.25 49.82
CA SER A 848 -7.96 -41.28 48.97
C SER A 848 -7.24 -40.90 47.66
N THR A 849 -5.91 -41.13 47.71
CA THR A 849 -4.99 -41.71 46.70
C THR A 849 -4.49 -40.87 45.51
N ALA A 850 -3.18 -40.57 45.55
CA ALA A 850 -2.29 -40.40 44.39
C ALA A 850 -1.89 -41.79 43.80
N PRO A 851 -0.93 -41.96 42.84
CA PRO A 851 -0.20 -41.05 41.91
C PRO A 851 -0.20 -41.68 40.45
N PRO A 852 0.82 -41.59 39.55
CA PRO A 852 2.00 -40.71 39.42
C PRO A 852 2.26 -40.11 38.01
N ALA A 853 3.29 -39.26 37.96
CA ALA A 853 4.28 -39.04 36.88
C ALA A 853 3.87 -39.19 35.40
N GLU A 854 3.93 -38.08 34.66
CA GLU A 854 4.90 -37.81 33.58
C GLU A 854 5.06 -36.30 33.36
#